data_AF-A0A815VH52-F1
#
_entry.id   AF-A0A815VH52-F1
#
_cell.length_a   1.000
_cell.length_b   1.000
_cell.length_c   1.000
_cell.angle_alpha   90.00
_cell.angle_beta   90.00
_cell.angle_gamma   90.00
#
_symmetry.space_group_name_H-M   'P 1'
#
loop_
_entity.id
_entity.type
_entity.pdbx_description
1 polymer ?
#
loop_
_entity_poly.entity_id
_entity_poly.type
_entity_poly.pdbx_seq_one_letter_code
_entity_poly.pdbx_strand_id
1 'polypeptide(L)'
;MNDNVLTCIISERDTANRNDENEDDKGRLMDQSSERLIYRYANDLVCQFCTIIENNFSEDLIQCAKAIDFISNWIMRIDNDDIESFQTCENKYAWLLAYVYTSFEYDRHDLLSLYSACRIIDNLNQSQSIYNALLNDSQISRSKTRQDLFQLLFDQLWENLLNLRSKNDENETKQWVYIYTFISKYHPSDKLLNGTGFVNIRNRIDFMNLAYVILLNEDTSEPLQLVDSLLKLLHYDNNDDENRNQTTNYLKELPNIIDTINEYISNKSIIGFTLLIDVHLWIISILKKLKKRPPNEINNLFKYLNQGKCQLSFPIKQLLFDELAELSLDFEHISFDDRLKKLFPIVIECIPEQYIPHYELPYQSPIVDNNSREDYPILLDLFFFYLRRHADTQTVKCELLNNFMFLNPPQFKSRPIPSSAVGLFEELRIYFLLRFTGLTLCTTLSNDDSQQVSNIMKDLIEKYLSISDNPTELTHHMQHFLSTIVSKKSWSFLVNLLKSNSLETIDSKWANTLHRILRSDQSLKEKQFLEPCHQIQFTLSSNSHALSVFPKLHKYYSEFSQQIDTCVKENTQNRWDTLSIWIQEKLSSNPKELEPNEIKAMLILNIYYDYYCNNQLESIKSLLSILEKDLQLLPEELRVFRALLQPEQYIIGYHKENDDENALNNLFRLNCTDVDELGIRHSLVNLMAMIIMGGKKCFLWTFAFEPLTLENSFGFGSTYGSKIRRNGVHYDCGCIISHTGELANASPQTTPLNKPIVYVVYFSTFGAMAWHLLLYENAVENLYGPILAPSAINDTTADVRMSGNNQRTKVCHFVRARLFSTFDFLSINNNQNQNDACILLNSCIERMALLTINEQSSWIKASYGTSAEKLDAETMYINQVFSVAKEHLPKCKAYIDELHLQSQIQMALQKFISRIPIVIQMSHFTTEWYNPKYSELPLNIIQQLLYSTDRLEITAYIYNLCRFYFLLHHTYSQMIERGKCEQITLKELYERAKGHLKTSNKRHYENEMKIHWQIIEKGIEAVNAYHKSTDGYIRPGACNETQRFFQIAEDTPVSYLVTTENYDEGNIIMRILRYVIHAF
;
A
#
# COMPACT_ATOMS: atom_id res chain seq x y z
N MET A 1 -5.91 -6.34 -49.61
CA MET A 1 -5.63 -4.98 -50.14
C MET A 1 -4.14 -4.73 -50.34
N ASN A 2 -3.26 -5.24 -49.45
CA ASN A 2 -1.80 -5.04 -49.52
C ASN A 2 -1.10 -5.57 -50.79
N ASP A 3 -1.54 -6.70 -51.36
CA ASP A 3 -0.91 -7.23 -52.58
C ASP A 3 -1.21 -6.37 -53.82
N ASN A 4 -2.36 -5.68 -53.88
CA ASN A 4 -2.79 -4.98 -55.10
C ASN A 4 -2.04 -3.66 -55.36
N VAL A 5 -1.58 -2.96 -54.32
CA VAL A 5 -0.85 -1.68 -54.48
C VAL A 5 0.59 -1.94 -54.92
N LEU A 6 1.27 -2.89 -54.27
CA LEU A 6 2.61 -3.32 -54.67
C LEU A 6 2.58 -3.93 -56.08
N THR A 7 1.57 -4.74 -56.39
CA THR A 7 1.38 -5.32 -57.72
C THR A 7 1.01 -4.27 -58.77
N CYS A 8 0.27 -3.21 -58.44
CA CYS A 8 0.04 -2.08 -59.36
C CYS A 8 1.34 -1.34 -59.67
N ILE A 9 2.12 -0.96 -58.65
CA ILE A 9 3.41 -0.24 -58.80
C ILE A 9 4.41 -1.10 -59.59
N ILE A 10 4.44 -2.42 -59.35
CA ILE A 10 5.28 -3.37 -60.09
C ILE A 10 4.75 -3.56 -61.53
N SER A 11 3.43 -3.66 -61.73
CA SER A 11 2.83 -3.84 -63.06
C SER A 11 2.98 -2.62 -63.96
N GLU A 12 2.88 -1.40 -63.41
CA GLU A 12 3.07 -0.15 -64.15
C GLU A 12 4.54 -0.01 -64.60
N ARG A 13 5.48 -0.43 -63.75
CA ARG A 13 6.92 -0.51 -64.06
C ARG A 13 7.21 -1.55 -65.16
N ASP A 14 6.55 -2.71 -65.12
CA ASP A 14 6.70 -3.76 -66.13
C ASP A 14 6.05 -3.42 -67.47
N THR A 15 4.98 -2.61 -67.49
CA THR A 15 4.41 -2.08 -68.74
C THR A 15 5.22 -0.94 -69.34
N ALA A 16 5.87 -0.10 -68.53
CA ALA A 16 6.72 1.00 -69.02
C ALA A 16 8.02 0.50 -69.67
N ASN A 17 8.58 -0.62 -69.17
CA ASN A 17 9.76 -1.30 -69.70
C ASN A 17 9.53 -2.05 -71.03
N ARG A 18 8.30 -2.11 -71.56
CA ARG A 18 7.97 -2.87 -72.77
C ARG A 18 7.77 -2.04 -74.04
N ASN A 19 7.79 -0.71 -73.97
CA ASN A 19 7.64 0.14 -75.14
C ASN A 19 8.84 1.08 -75.27
N ASP A 20 9.72 0.79 -76.22
CA ASP A 20 10.83 1.65 -76.67
C ASP A 20 10.27 2.98 -77.21
N GLU A 21 10.54 4.08 -76.50
CA GLU A 21 10.78 5.45 -77.01
C GLU A 21 10.75 6.47 -75.84
N ASN A 22 11.86 7.21 -75.68
CA ASN A 22 12.19 8.34 -74.79
C ASN A 22 12.10 8.14 -73.25
N GLU A 23 13.26 7.94 -72.62
CA GLU A 23 13.45 7.67 -71.18
C GLU A 23 13.26 8.90 -70.25
N ASP A 24 13.58 10.13 -70.68
CA ASP A 24 13.59 11.31 -69.79
C ASP A 24 12.19 11.85 -69.44
N ASP A 25 11.21 11.78 -70.35
CA ASP A 25 9.83 12.21 -70.08
C ASP A 25 9.02 11.13 -69.35
N LYS A 26 9.34 9.84 -69.53
CA LYS A 26 8.73 8.71 -68.80
C LYS A 26 9.14 8.68 -67.33
N GLY A 27 10.41 8.98 -67.01
CA GLY A 27 10.87 9.05 -65.62
C GLY A 27 10.05 10.05 -64.78
N ARG A 28 9.80 11.25 -65.33
CA ARG A 28 8.99 12.29 -64.65
C ARG A 28 7.49 11.93 -64.53
N LEU A 29 6.90 11.27 -65.52
CA LEU A 29 5.50 10.83 -65.50
C LEU A 29 5.28 9.64 -64.54
N MET A 30 6.22 8.69 -64.50
CA MET A 30 6.21 7.56 -63.57
C MET A 30 6.40 8.02 -62.12
N ASP A 31 7.31 8.97 -61.89
CA ASP A 31 7.56 9.54 -60.56
C ASP A 31 6.32 10.25 -59.99
N GLN A 32 5.59 11.02 -60.81
CA GLN A 32 4.35 11.69 -60.42
C GLN A 32 3.16 10.74 -60.21
N SER A 33 3.10 9.63 -60.95
CA SER A 33 2.03 8.64 -60.81
C SER A 33 2.18 7.78 -59.54
N SER A 34 3.42 7.39 -59.22
CA SER A 34 3.74 6.54 -58.06
C SER A 34 3.61 7.31 -56.73
N GLU A 35 4.05 8.57 -56.68
CA GLU A 35 3.89 9.42 -55.49
C GLU A 35 2.41 9.70 -55.18
N ARG A 36 1.59 9.95 -56.23
CA ARG A 36 0.12 10.09 -56.09
C ARG A 36 -0.54 8.81 -55.57
N LEU A 37 -0.03 7.64 -55.95
CA LEU A 37 -0.57 6.36 -55.50
C LEU A 37 -0.27 6.11 -54.02
N ILE A 38 0.96 6.42 -53.57
CA ILE A 38 1.36 6.29 -52.16
C ILE A 38 0.63 7.33 -51.30
N TYR A 39 0.45 8.56 -51.77
CA TYR A 39 -0.36 9.57 -51.08
C TYR A 39 -1.81 9.10 -50.92
N ARG A 40 -2.43 8.53 -51.97
CA ARG A 40 -3.78 7.93 -51.87
C ARG A 40 -3.84 6.82 -50.83
N TYR A 41 -2.83 5.96 -50.80
CA TYR A 41 -2.72 4.91 -49.80
C TYR A 41 -2.57 5.46 -48.37
N ALA A 42 -1.72 6.48 -48.17
CA ALA A 42 -1.61 7.17 -46.90
C ALA A 42 -2.94 7.80 -46.48
N ASN A 43 -3.65 8.45 -47.41
CA ASN A 43 -4.96 9.05 -47.19
C ASN A 43 -6.01 8.03 -46.77
N ASP A 44 -6.10 6.90 -47.46
CA ASP A 44 -7.01 5.81 -47.11
C ASP A 44 -6.72 5.24 -45.71
N LEU A 45 -5.43 5.09 -45.35
CA LEU A 45 -5.03 4.64 -44.01
C LEU A 45 -5.38 5.66 -42.92
N VAL A 46 -5.13 6.96 -43.16
CA VAL A 46 -5.54 8.03 -42.24
C VAL A 46 -7.06 8.05 -42.08
N CYS A 47 -7.83 7.94 -43.16
CA CYS A 47 -9.29 7.85 -43.10
C CYS A 47 -9.77 6.68 -42.26
N GLN A 48 -9.20 5.49 -42.46
CA GLN A 48 -9.54 4.29 -41.67
C GLN A 48 -9.18 4.49 -40.20
N PHE A 49 -8.00 5.03 -39.93
CA PHE A 49 -7.55 5.34 -38.58
C PHE A 49 -8.52 6.30 -37.86
N CYS A 50 -8.90 7.41 -38.50
CA CYS A 50 -9.86 8.37 -37.96
C CYS A 50 -11.25 7.77 -37.75
N THR A 51 -11.71 6.92 -38.67
CA THR A 51 -13.02 6.22 -38.56
C THR A 51 -13.05 5.27 -37.36
N ILE A 52 -11.93 4.62 -37.04
CA ILE A 52 -11.82 3.73 -35.87
C ILE A 52 -11.80 4.52 -34.56
N ILE A 53 -11.27 5.74 -34.58
CA ILE A 53 -11.13 6.59 -33.39
C ILE A 53 -12.43 7.33 -33.05
N GLU A 54 -13.19 7.78 -34.06
CA GLU A 54 -14.45 8.49 -33.86
C GLU A 54 -15.65 7.63 -34.33
N ASN A 55 -16.44 7.11 -33.37
CA ASN A 55 -17.63 6.30 -33.66
C ASN A 55 -18.71 7.02 -34.52
N ASN A 56 -18.66 8.36 -34.65
CA ASN A 56 -19.60 9.20 -35.43
C ASN A 56 -18.92 9.97 -36.59
N PHE A 57 -17.83 9.46 -37.14
CA PHE A 57 -17.00 10.13 -38.17
C PHE A 57 -17.78 10.65 -39.41
N SER A 58 -18.97 10.12 -39.70
CA SER A 58 -19.77 10.44 -40.90
C SER A 58 -20.54 11.77 -40.88
N GLU A 59 -20.67 12.45 -39.74
CA GLU A 59 -21.57 13.61 -39.61
C GLU A 59 -20.91 14.97 -39.95
N ASP A 60 -19.58 15.09 -39.96
CA ASP A 60 -18.85 16.37 -40.14
C ASP A 60 -17.71 16.31 -41.18
N LEU A 61 -18.03 15.75 -42.36
CA LEU A 61 -17.08 15.37 -43.42
C LEU A 61 -16.16 16.49 -43.93
N ILE A 62 -16.58 17.76 -43.90
CA ILE A 62 -15.81 18.88 -44.49
C ILE A 62 -14.65 19.33 -43.59
N GLN A 63 -14.83 19.30 -42.26
CA GLN A 63 -13.75 19.60 -41.32
C GLN A 63 -12.74 18.44 -41.27
N CYS A 64 -13.22 17.20 -41.17
CA CYS A 64 -12.37 16.02 -41.12
C CYS A 64 -11.51 15.84 -42.39
N ALA A 65 -12.02 16.22 -43.57
CA ALA A 65 -11.27 16.13 -44.83
C ALA A 65 -9.97 16.95 -44.82
N LYS A 66 -9.95 18.11 -44.15
CA LYS A 66 -8.76 18.98 -44.08
C LYS A 66 -7.70 18.40 -43.15
N ALA A 67 -8.11 17.92 -41.98
CA ALA A 67 -7.22 17.25 -41.03
C ALA A 67 -6.61 15.97 -41.64
N ILE A 68 -7.42 15.17 -42.34
CA ILE A 68 -6.95 13.97 -43.04
C ILE A 68 -5.92 14.34 -44.10
N ASP A 69 -6.21 15.32 -44.95
CA ASP A 69 -5.30 15.75 -46.01
C ASP A 69 -3.97 16.24 -45.42
N PHE A 70 -4.02 17.05 -44.36
CA PHE A 70 -2.82 17.51 -43.65
C PHE A 70 -1.99 16.33 -43.09
N ILE A 71 -2.63 15.38 -42.38
CA ILE A 71 -1.93 14.24 -41.79
C ILE A 71 -1.37 13.31 -42.88
N SER A 72 -2.11 13.13 -43.98
CA SER A 72 -1.67 12.33 -45.13
C SER A 72 -0.39 12.92 -45.74
N ASN A 73 -0.36 14.24 -45.95
CA ASN A 73 0.85 14.93 -46.41
C ASN A 73 1.98 14.92 -45.38
N TRP A 74 1.65 14.95 -44.09
CA TRP A 74 2.63 14.88 -43.00
C TRP A 74 3.33 13.51 -42.94
N ILE A 75 2.60 12.40 -43.07
CA ILE A 75 3.18 11.04 -43.06
C ILE A 75 4.13 10.83 -44.24
N MET A 76 3.89 11.52 -45.35
CA MET A 76 4.75 11.47 -46.54
C MET A 76 6.08 12.21 -46.37
N ARG A 77 6.29 12.96 -45.27
CA ARG A 77 7.55 13.65 -44.98
C ARG A 77 8.56 12.76 -44.26
N ILE A 78 9.83 12.99 -44.56
CA ILE A 78 10.95 12.19 -44.06
C ILE A 78 11.67 12.95 -42.94
N ASP A 79 11.95 12.27 -41.82
CA ASP A 79 12.74 12.85 -40.74
C ASP A 79 14.24 12.84 -41.04
N ASN A 80 14.99 13.79 -40.48
CA ASN A 80 16.42 13.98 -40.79
C ASN A 80 17.25 12.72 -40.54
N ASP A 81 16.87 11.93 -39.53
CA ASP A 81 17.54 10.68 -39.16
C ASP A 81 17.33 9.59 -40.23
N ASP A 82 16.26 9.69 -41.03
CA ASP A 82 15.89 8.73 -42.07
C ASP A 82 16.25 9.20 -43.49
N ILE A 83 16.66 10.46 -43.66
CA ILE A 83 17.04 11.04 -44.97
C ILE A 83 18.18 10.25 -45.62
N GLU A 84 19.18 9.82 -44.85
CA GLU A 84 20.30 9.03 -45.39
C GLU A 84 19.82 7.66 -45.88
N SER A 85 18.91 7.00 -45.14
CA SER A 85 18.30 5.73 -45.54
C SER A 85 17.46 5.88 -46.81
N PHE A 86 16.68 6.96 -46.90
CA PHE A 86 15.88 7.26 -48.08
C PHE A 86 16.75 7.58 -49.32
N GLN A 87 17.82 8.35 -49.15
CA GLN A 87 18.71 8.73 -50.24
C GLN A 87 19.55 7.56 -50.76
N THR A 88 19.91 6.61 -49.89
CA THR A 88 20.70 5.42 -50.23
C THR A 88 19.87 4.25 -50.76
N CYS A 89 18.55 4.28 -50.63
CA CYS A 89 17.66 3.24 -51.14
C CYS A 89 17.48 3.34 -52.67
N GLU A 90 17.74 2.24 -53.39
CA GLU A 90 17.54 2.17 -54.85
C GLU A 90 16.07 2.35 -55.27
N ASN A 91 15.12 1.98 -54.41
CA ASN A 91 13.68 2.12 -54.66
C ASN A 91 13.03 3.02 -53.60
N LYS A 92 13.11 4.33 -53.84
CA LYS A 92 12.55 5.38 -52.98
C LYS A 92 11.05 5.22 -52.73
N TYR A 93 10.28 4.71 -53.69
CA TYR A 93 8.83 4.51 -53.56
C TYR A 93 8.48 3.33 -52.66
N ALA A 94 9.20 2.22 -52.77
CA ALA A 94 9.02 1.08 -51.87
C ALA A 94 9.45 1.45 -50.44
N TRP A 95 10.52 2.23 -50.29
CA TRP A 95 10.95 2.76 -49.00
C TRP A 95 9.88 3.66 -48.40
N LEU A 96 9.33 4.61 -49.18
CA LEU A 96 8.30 5.54 -48.71
C LEU A 96 7.00 4.83 -48.34
N LEU A 97 6.59 3.83 -49.11
CA LEU A 97 5.42 3.00 -48.80
C LEU A 97 5.63 2.21 -47.49
N ALA A 98 6.81 1.61 -47.31
CA ALA A 98 7.15 0.92 -46.08
C ALA A 98 7.18 1.89 -44.88
N TYR A 99 7.76 3.07 -45.07
CA TYR A 99 7.85 4.14 -44.06
C TYR A 99 6.47 4.66 -43.63
N VAL A 100 5.56 4.88 -44.59
CA VAL A 100 4.15 5.23 -44.33
C VAL A 100 3.48 4.12 -43.52
N TYR A 101 3.65 2.85 -43.92
CA TYR A 101 3.05 1.70 -43.24
C TYR A 101 3.57 1.54 -41.80
N THR A 102 4.88 1.59 -41.59
CA THR A 102 5.50 1.45 -40.26
C THR A 102 5.13 2.61 -39.34
N SER A 103 4.83 3.80 -39.88
CA SER A 103 4.35 4.94 -39.08
C SER A 103 3.01 4.64 -38.40
N PHE A 104 2.10 3.89 -39.03
CA PHE A 104 0.84 3.49 -38.38
C PHE A 104 1.01 2.39 -37.33
N GLU A 105 2.05 1.55 -37.48
CA GLU A 105 2.35 0.46 -36.55
C GLU A 105 3.09 0.95 -35.30
N TYR A 106 4.06 1.85 -35.46
CA TYR A 106 4.96 2.27 -34.38
C TYR A 106 4.71 3.69 -33.86
N ASP A 107 4.10 4.59 -34.64
CA ASP A 107 3.85 5.99 -34.27
C ASP A 107 2.34 6.30 -34.05
N ARG A 108 1.55 5.29 -33.68
CA ARG A 108 0.08 5.40 -33.51
C ARG A 108 -0.35 6.52 -32.55
N HIS A 109 0.41 6.73 -31.47
CA HIS A 109 0.14 7.81 -30.52
C HIS A 109 0.35 9.19 -31.13
N ASP A 110 1.39 9.35 -31.95
CA ASP A 110 1.69 10.63 -32.61
C ASP A 110 0.63 10.99 -33.66
N LEU A 111 0.12 9.98 -34.38
CA LEU A 111 -1.01 10.14 -35.30
C LEU A 111 -2.30 10.55 -34.58
N LEU A 112 -2.59 9.92 -33.44
CA LEU A 112 -3.75 10.28 -32.61
C LEU A 112 -3.61 11.71 -32.08
N SER A 113 -2.43 12.08 -31.58
CA SER A 113 -2.12 13.42 -31.08
C SER A 113 -2.27 14.48 -32.17
N LEU A 114 -1.77 14.22 -33.38
CA LEU A 114 -1.91 15.13 -34.53
C LEU A 114 -3.36 15.28 -34.99
N TYR A 115 -4.10 14.18 -35.07
CA TYR A 115 -5.52 14.23 -35.42
C TYR A 115 -6.31 15.06 -34.40
N SER A 116 -6.10 14.80 -33.11
CA SER A 116 -6.68 15.58 -32.01
C SER A 116 -6.32 17.07 -32.09
N ALA A 117 -5.06 17.39 -32.37
CA ALA A 117 -4.59 18.76 -32.55
C ALA A 117 -5.31 19.48 -33.72
N CYS A 118 -5.42 18.83 -34.89
CA CYS A 118 -6.13 19.38 -36.04
C CYS A 118 -7.61 19.66 -35.72
N ARG A 119 -8.30 18.75 -35.02
CA ARG A 119 -9.71 18.94 -34.63
C ARG A 119 -9.90 20.18 -33.76
N ILE A 120 -8.96 20.46 -32.88
CA ILE A 120 -8.98 21.67 -32.05
C ILE A 120 -8.72 22.93 -32.87
N ILE A 121 -7.74 22.90 -33.79
CA ILE A 121 -7.45 24.04 -34.67
C ILE A 121 -8.67 24.36 -35.52
N ASP A 122 -9.32 23.35 -36.10
CA ASP A 122 -10.51 23.53 -36.93
C ASP A 122 -11.67 24.15 -36.13
N ASN A 123 -11.77 23.85 -34.84
CA ASN A 123 -12.73 24.44 -33.91
C ASN A 123 -12.34 25.88 -33.47
N LEU A 124 -11.04 26.16 -33.36
CA LEU A 124 -10.50 27.45 -32.89
C LEU A 124 -10.32 28.50 -34.00
N ASN A 125 -10.11 28.08 -35.24
CA ASN A 125 -9.82 28.93 -36.39
C ASN A 125 -10.33 28.29 -37.69
N GLN A 126 -11.33 28.91 -38.33
CA GLN A 126 -11.93 28.39 -39.57
C GLN A 126 -11.11 28.70 -40.84
N SER A 127 -9.88 29.19 -40.75
CA SER A 127 -9.10 29.64 -41.92
C SER A 127 -8.20 28.54 -42.49
N GLN A 128 -8.38 28.27 -43.78
CA GLN A 128 -7.67 27.26 -44.59
C GLN A 128 -6.16 27.55 -44.78
N SER A 129 -5.65 28.67 -44.23
CA SER A 129 -4.29 29.15 -44.42
C SER A 129 -3.25 28.46 -43.52
N ILE A 130 -3.64 27.88 -42.38
CA ILE A 130 -2.70 27.37 -41.37
C ILE A 130 -2.01 26.07 -41.83
N TYR A 131 -2.76 25.07 -42.29
CA TYR A 131 -2.19 23.80 -42.76
C TYR A 131 -1.30 24.00 -43.99
N ASN A 132 -1.69 24.87 -44.92
CA ASN A 132 -0.88 25.20 -46.08
C ASN A 132 0.43 25.90 -45.67
N ALA A 133 0.38 26.84 -44.72
CA ALA A 133 1.58 27.50 -44.21
C ALA A 133 2.57 26.52 -43.57
N LEU A 134 2.08 25.52 -42.82
CA LEU A 134 2.90 24.47 -42.22
C LEU A 134 3.49 23.49 -43.25
N LEU A 135 2.86 23.36 -44.43
CA LEU A 135 3.27 22.44 -45.49
C LEU A 135 4.04 23.11 -46.65
N ASN A 136 4.14 24.44 -46.69
CA ASN A 136 4.67 25.19 -47.85
C ASN A 136 6.16 24.96 -48.15
N ASP A 137 6.94 24.43 -47.21
CA ASP A 137 8.37 24.12 -47.43
C ASP A 137 8.57 22.60 -47.52
N SER A 138 9.02 22.14 -48.69
CA SER A 138 9.29 20.72 -48.98
C SER A 138 10.51 20.15 -48.24
N GLN A 139 11.34 20.99 -47.63
CA GLN A 139 12.53 20.56 -46.86
C GLN A 139 12.27 20.40 -45.36
N ILE A 140 11.07 20.76 -44.87
CA ILE A 140 10.71 20.61 -43.46
C ILE A 140 10.40 19.15 -43.13
N SER A 141 11.04 18.62 -42.08
CA SER A 141 10.83 17.25 -41.62
C SER A 141 9.45 17.01 -41.00
N ARG A 142 9.08 15.73 -40.89
CA ARG A 142 7.85 15.28 -40.22
C ARG A 142 7.81 15.77 -38.77
N SER A 143 8.90 15.61 -38.03
CA SER A 143 9.02 16.04 -36.63
C SER A 143 8.94 17.56 -36.47
N LYS A 144 9.50 18.34 -37.40
CA LYS A 144 9.44 19.80 -37.36
C LYS A 144 8.03 20.33 -37.65
N THR A 145 7.35 19.78 -38.65
CA THR A 145 5.95 20.12 -38.98
C THR A 145 5.02 19.87 -37.79
N ARG A 146 5.18 18.72 -37.13
CA ARG A 146 4.43 18.37 -35.90
C ARG A 146 4.72 19.36 -34.78
N GLN A 147 5.98 19.72 -34.59
CA GLN A 147 6.36 20.71 -33.58
C GLN A 147 5.71 22.07 -33.83
N ASP A 148 5.72 22.55 -35.07
CA ASP A 148 5.17 23.86 -35.43
C ASP A 148 3.63 23.89 -35.26
N LEU A 149 2.94 22.79 -35.53
CA LEU A 149 1.49 22.65 -35.27
C LEU A 149 1.15 22.79 -33.78
N PHE A 150 1.84 22.04 -32.92
CA PHE A 150 1.61 22.06 -31.48
C PHE A 150 2.04 23.40 -30.85
N GLN A 151 3.11 24.02 -31.36
CA GLN A 151 3.54 25.36 -30.98
C GLN A 151 2.41 26.38 -31.22
N LEU A 152 1.81 26.36 -32.41
CA LEU A 152 0.70 27.26 -32.77
C LEU A 152 -0.53 27.06 -31.88
N LEU A 153 -0.86 25.82 -31.54
CA LEU A 153 -1.94 25.49 -30.61
C LEU A 153 -1.70 26.04 -29.20
N PHE A 154 -0.50 25.82 -28.65
CA PHE A 154 -0.16 26.31 -27.32
C PHE A 154 -0.07 27.84 -27.27
N ASP A 155 0.43 28.49 -28.32
CA ASP A 155 0.42 29.94 -28.42
C ASP A 155 -1.01 30.49 -28.47
N GLN A 156 -1.92 29.86 -29.24
CA GLN A 156 -3.32 30.27 -29.28
C GLN A 156 -4.03 30.05 -27.93
N LEU A 157 -3.79 28.93 -27.26
CA LEU A 157 -4.29 28.67 -25.92
C LEU A 157 -3.77 29.68 -24.89
N TRP A 158 -2.50 30.06 -25.00
CA TRP A 158 -1.89 31.05 -24.14
C TRP A 158 -2.56 32.41 -24.33
N GLU A 159 -2.67 32.89 -25.57
CA GLU A 159 -3.36 34.16 -25.88
C GLU A 159 -4.82 34.15 -25.41
N ASN A 160 -5.53 33.03 -25.57
CA ASN A 160 -6.88 32.89 -25.05
C ASN A 160 -6.93 33.00 -23.52
N LEU A 161 -5.99 32.37 -22.80
CA LEU A 161 -5.87 32.50 -21.34
C LEU A 161 -5.59 33.94 -20.91
N LEU A 162 -4.73 34.67 -21.65
CA LEU A 162 -4.48 36.09 -21.42
C LEU A 162 -5.74 36.93 -21.62
N ASN A 163 -6.55 36.61 -22.63
CA ASN A 163 -7.78 37.33 -22.96
C ASN A 163 -8.93 37.08 -21.98
N LEU A 164 -9.01 35.89 -21.36
CA LEU A 164 -10.02 35.55 -20.33
C LEU A 164 -10.01 36.53 -19.15
N ARG A 165 -8.85 37.14 -18.86
CA ARG A 165 -8.67 38.17 -17.82
C ARG A 165 -9.59 39.39 -17.98
N SER A 166 -9.98 39.70 -19.22
CA SER A 166 -10.67 40.95 -19.58
C SER A 166 -12.19 40.85 -19.63
N LYS A 167 -12.74 39.63 -19.77
CA LYS A 167 -14.16 39.41 -20.06
C LYS A 167 -14.93 38.68 -18.95
N ASN A 168 -14.22 37.93 -18.09
CA ASN A 168 -14.82 37.16 -16.99
C ASN A 168 -16.05 36.31 -17.43
N ASP A 169 -15.96 35.71 -18.62
CA ASP A 169 -17.03 34.91 -19.23
C ASP A 169 -16.87 33.43 -18.85
N GLU A 170 -17.85 32.87 -18.16
CA GLU A 170 -17.86 31.46 -17.76
C GLU A 170 -17.85 30.49 -18.95
N ASN A 171 -18.46 30.86 -20.09
CA ASN A 171 -18.51 30.00 -21.26
C ASN A 171 -17.16 29.96 -21.97
N GLU A 172 -16.49 31.10 -22.12
CA GLU A 172 -15.12 31.14 -22.68
C GLU A 172 -14.14 30.39 -21.74
N THR A 173 -14.35 30.47 -20.42
CA THR A 173 -13.54 29.72 -19.43
C THR A 173 -13.74 28.21 -19.54
N LYS A 174 -14.99 27.73 -19.59
CA LYS A 174 -15.31 26.30 -19.80
C LYS A 174 -14.76 25.79 -21.13
N GLN A 175 -14.81 26.62 -22.18
CA GLN A 175 -14.24 26.29 -23.48
C GLN A 175 -12.71 26.16 -23.41
N TRP A 176 -12.02 27.07 -22.73
CA TRP A 176 -10.57 26.98 -22.54
C TRP A 176 -10.18 25.72 -21.76
N VAL A 177 -10.87 25.43 -20.64
CA VAL A 177 -10.67 24.22 -19.84
C VAL A 177 -10.88 22.98 -20.70
N TYR A 178 -11.98 22.88 -21.45
CA TYR A 178 -12.27 21.75 -22.34
C TYR A 178 -11.16 21.51 -23.38
N ILE A 179 -10.72 22.58 -24.04
CA ILE A 179 -9.66 22.49 -25.06
C ILE A 179 -8.34 22.05 -24.42
N TYR A 180 -8.02 22.60 -23.24
CA TYR A 180 -6.81 22.23 -22.50
C TYR A 180 -6.84 20.79 -21.98
N THR A 181 -7.99 20.30 -21.48
CA THR A 181 -8.20 18.89 -21.11
C THR A 181 -7.95 17.98 -22.31
N PHE A 182 -8.45 18.36 -23.48
CA PHE A 182 -8.30 17.56 -24.69
C PHE A 182 -6.84 17.52 -25.15
N ILE A 183 -6.13 18.66 -25.16
CA ILE A 183 -4.69 18.71 -25.51
C ILE A 183 -3.83 17.96 -24.50
N SER A 184 -4.09 18.11 -23.20
CA SER A 184 -3.33 17.42 -22.14
C SER A 184 -3.55 15.89 -22.16
N LYS A 185 -4.73 15.42 -22.56
CA LYS A 185 -5.03 13.98 -22.70
C LYS A 185 -4.36 13.33 -23.92
N TYR A 186 -4.19 14.06 -25.01
CA TYR A 186 -3.55 13.58 -26.24
C TYR A 186 -2.16 14.18 -26.46
N HIS A 187 -1.50 14.56 -25.37
CA HIS A 187 -0.22 15.24 -25.35
C HIS A 187 0.86 14.41 -26.07
N PRO A 188 1.73 15.02 -26.90
CA PRO A 188 2.84 14.31 -27.56
C PRO A 188 3.87 13.81 -26.53
N SER A 189 4.62 12.76 -26.86
CA SER A 189 5.65 12.19 -25.97
C SER A 189 6.63 13.25 -25.43
N ASP A 190 7.20 13.05 -24.23
CA ASP A 190 8.22 13.93 -23.63
C ASP A 190 9.40 14.25 -24.58
N LYS A 191 9.62 13.41 -25.61
CA LYS A 191 10.60 13.67 -26.66
C LYS A 191 10.29 14.95 -27.45
N LEU A 192 9.02 15.26 -27.73
CA LEU A 192 8.62 16.47 -28.46
C LEU A 192 8.91 17.74 -27.64
N LEU A 193 8.57 17.74 -26.35
CA LEU A 193 8.82 18.87 -25.42
C LEU A 193 10.31 19.14 -25.19
N ASN A 194 11.16 18.14 -25.39
CA ASN A 194 12.61 18.26 -25.30
C ASN A 194 13.27 18.73 -26.61
N GLY A 195 12.51 18.87 -27.70
CA GLY A 195 13.00 19.43 -28.96
C GLY A 195 13.32 20.92 -28.84
N THR A 196 14.34 21.38 -29.57
CA THR A 196 14.89 22.75 -29.46
C THR A 196 13.86 23.87 -29.63
N GLY A 197 12.77 23.66 -30.38
CA GLY A 197 11.70 24.65 -30.54
C GLY A 197 10.68 24.76 -29.38
N PHE A 198 10.49 23.75 -28.53
CA PHE A 198 9.52 23.79 -27.41
C PHE A 198 10.09 24.31 -26.10
N VAL A 199 11.42 24.35 -25.98
CA VAL A 199 12.11 24.89 -24.80
C VAL A 199 11.64 26.31 -24.48
N ASN A 200 11.30 27.09 -25.51
CA ASN A 200 10.90 28.49 -25.39
C ASN A 200 9.46 28.70 -24.86
N ILE A 201 8.57 27.71 -24.97
CA ILE A 201 7.18 27.81 -24.45
C ILE A 201 6.85 26.82 -23.34
N ARG A 202 7.79 25.95 -22.97
CA ARG A 202 7.63 25.00 -21.87
C ARG A 202 7.11 25.65 -20.59
N ASN A 203 7.62 26.84 -20.29
CA ASN A 203 7.18 27.58 -19.12
C ASN A 203 5.70 27.99 -19.19
N ARG A 204 5.24 28.44 -20.37
CA ARG A 204 3.83 28.75 -20.61
C ARG A 204 2.96 27.52 -20.41
N ILE A 205 3.40 26.36 -20.90
CA ILE A 205 2.69 25.08 -20.71
C ILE A 205 2.61 24.72 -19.22
N ASP A 206 3.71 24.83 -18.48
CA ASP A 206 3.72 24.55 -17.05
C ASP A 206 2.81 25.55 -16.28
N PHE A 207 2.73 26.82 -16.68
CA PHE A 207 1.74 27.76 -16.12
C PHE A 207 0.31 27.43 -16.53
N MET A 208 0.04 27.07 -17.78
CA MET A 208 -1.30 26.68 -18.23
C MET A 208 -1.78 25.45 -17.46
N ASN A 209 -0.91 24.53 -17.07
CA ASN A 209 -1.25 23.44 -16.15
C ASN A 209 -1.70 23.96 -14.78
N LEU A 210 -1.01 24.95 -14.20
CA LEU A 210 -1.42 25.58 -12.94
C LEU A 210 -2.77 26.28 -13.08
N ALA A 211 -2.96 27.06 -14.14
CA ALA A 211 -4.21 27.74 -14.42
C ALA A 211 -5.37 26.75 -14.62
N TYR A 212 -5.14 25.66 -15.35
CA TYR A 212 -6.11 24.59 -15.54
C TYR A 212 -6.54 23.95 -14.21
N VAL A 213 -5.57 23.65 -13.35
CA VAL A 213 -5.83 23.08 -12.02
C VAL A 213 -6.64 24.05 -11.15
N ILE A 214 -6.32 25.35 -11.15
CA ILE A 214 -7.08 26.38 -10.43
C ILE A 214 -8.51 26.51 -10.98
N LEU A 215 -8.67 26.49 -12.32
CA LEU A 215 -9.97 26.68 -12.98
C LEU A 215 -10.90 25.46 -12.86
N LEU A 216 -10.35 24.26 -12.65
CA LEU A 216 -11.12 23.04 -12.42
C LEU A 216 -11.59 22.85 -10.98
N ASN A 217 -10.94 23.52 -10.04
CA ASN A 217 -11.21 23.33 -8.63
C ASN A 217 -12.54 24.01 -8.24
N GLU A 218 -13.58 23.20 -8.01
CA GLU A 218 -14.94 23.68 -7.72
C GLU A 218 -15.04 24.52 -6.43
N ASP A 219 -14.11 24.32 -5.49
CA ASP A 219 -14.05 25.05 -4.22
C ASP A 219 -13.36 26.42 -4.35
N THR A 220 -12.73 26.69 -5.49
CA THR A 220 -12.04 27.96 -5.74
C THR A 220 -13.04 29.01 -6.18
N SER A 221 -13.49 29.85 -5.24
CA SER A 221 -14.23 31.08 -5.59
C SER A 221 -13.40 31.92 -6.55
N GLU A 222 -13.99 32.59 -7.54
CA GLU A 222 -13.34 33.56 -8.45
C GLU A 222 -11.95 33.14 -9.03
N PRO A 223 -11.82 31.95 -9.64
CA PRO A 223 -10.52 31.35 -9.97
C PRO A 223 -9.70 32.18 -10.99
N LEU A 224 -10.36 32.93 -11.87
CA LEU A 224 -9.69 33.83 -12.82
C LEU A 224 -8.93 34.98 -12.15
N GLN A 225 -9.36 35.45 -10.97
CA GLN A 225 -8.63 36.49 -10.22
C GLN A 225 -7.32 35.95 -9.67
N LEU A 226 -7.31 34.70 -9.20
CA LEU A 226 -6.10 34.04 -8.74
C LEU A 226 -5.13 33.80 -9.90
N VAL A 227 -5.63 33.32 -11.05
CA VAL A 227 -4.83 33.15 -12.27
C VAL A 227 -4.21 34.48 -12.73
N ASP A 228 -4.98 35.57 -12.73
CA ASP A 228 -4.46 36.91 -13.10
C ASP A 228 -3.40 37.41 -12.12
N SER A 229 -3.59 37.21 -10.82
CA SER A 229 -2.62 37.57 -9.78
C SER A 229 -1.29 36.84 -9.97
N LEU A 230 -1.35 35.54 -10.29
CA LEU A 230 -0.16 34.73 -10.57
C LEU A 230 0.53 35.10 -11.88
N LEU A 231 -0.24 35.48 -12.91
CA LEU A 231 0.33 35.95 -14.18
C LEU A 231 1.09 37.28 -14.02
N LYS A 232 0.56 38.21 -13.23
CA LYS A 232 1.22 39.48 -12.87
C LYS A 232 2.50 39.24 -12.07
N LEU A 233 2.45 38.34 -11.09
CA LEU A 233 3.60 37.95 -10.28
C LEU A 233 4.75 37.44 -11.15
N LEU A 234 4.43 36.62 -12.16
CA LEU A 234 5.42 36.02 -13.06
C LEU A 234 5.83 36.93 -14.23
N HIS A 235 5.40 38.20 -14.22
CA HIS A 235 5.71 39.22 -15.22
C HIS A 235 5.30 38.84 -16.67
N TYR A 236 4.21 38.08 -16.82
CA TYR A 236 3.62 37.77 -18.13
C TYR A 236 2.71 38.91 -18.66
N ASP A 237 3.12 40.17 -18.53
CA ASP A 237 2.32 41.33 -18.91
C ASP A 237 2.28 41.58 -20.44
N ASN A 238 1.14 42.09 -20.91
CA ASN A 238 0.67 42.05 -22.30
C ASN A 238 1.39 42.94 -23.33
N ASN A 239 2.57 43.53 -23.08
CA ASN A 239 3.11 44.55 -24.01
C ASN A 239 4.62 44.51 -24.34
N ASP A 240 5.43 43.61 -23.78
CA ASP A 240 6.86 43.55 -24.15
C ASP A 240 7.18 42.33 -25.04
N ASP A 241 7.18 42.56 -26.36
CA ASP A 241 7.69 41.61 -27.35
C ASP A 241 9.16 41.21 -27.08
N GLU A 242 9.92 42.00 -26.31
CA GLU A 242 11.30 41.72 -25.92
C GLU A 242 11.44 40.66 -24.81
N ASN A 243 10.37 40.37 -24.04
CA ASN A 243 10.38 39.37 -22.96
C ASN A 243 9.91 37.97 -23.39
N ARG A 244 9.52 37.78 -24.65
CA ARG A 244 9.03 36.48 -25.17
C ARG A 244 10.03 35.32 -25.04
N ASN A 245 11.31 35.62 -24.82
CA ASN A 245 12.40 34.64 -24.69
C ASN A 245 13.00 34.53 -23.28
N GLN A 246 12.49 35.24 -22.25
CA GLN A 246 12.99 35.06 -20.89
C GLN A 246 12.41 33.79 -20.26
N THR A 247 13.27 32.82 -19.98
CA THR A 247 12.89 31.61 -19.24
C THR A 247 12.63 31.95 -17.78
N THR A 248 11.36 32.17 -17.40
CA THR A 248 10.93 32.25 -16.00
C THR A 248 11.36 30.99 -15.25
N ASN A 249 12.16 31.14 -14.20
CA ASN A 249 12.58 30.01 -13.38
C ASN A 249 11.53 29.79 -12.29
N TYR A 250 10.58 28.87 -12.53
CA TYR A 250 9.51 28.57 -11.57
C TYR A 250 10.05 28.19 -10.19
N LEU A 251 11.22 27.56 -10.07
CA LEU A 251 11.81 27.24 -8.77
C LEU A 251 12.14 28.48 -7.96
N LYS A 252 12.57 29.55 -8.64
CA LYS A 252 12.91 30.82 -8.00
C LYS A 252 11.65 31.55 -7.54
N GLU A 253 10.59 31.51 -8.34
CA GLU A 253 9.32 32.18 -8.05
C GLU A 253 8.35 31.35 -7.21
N LEU A 254 8.66 30.07 -6.98
CA LEU A 254 7.78 29.14 -6.27
C LEU A 254 7.36 29.62 -4.87
N PRO A 255 8.26 30.20 -4.04
CA PRO A 255 7.86 30.83 -2.77
C PRO A 255 6.75 31.88 -2.95
N ASN A 256 6.91 32.77 -3.92
CA ASN A 256 5.98 33.86 -4.18
C ASN A 256 4.63 33.34 -4.70
N ILE A 257 4.65 32.28 -5.53
CA ILE A 257 3.44 31.60 -6.02
C ILE A 257 2.66 31.00 -4.85
N ILE A 258 3.34 30.27 -3.96
CA ILE A 258 2.73 29.65 -2.77
C ILE A 258 2.15 30.72 -1.85
N ASP A 259 2.89 31.79 -1.58
CA ASP A 259 2.43 32.88 -0.71
C ASP A 259 1.20 33.58 -1.30
N THR A 260 1.17 33.82 -2.61
CA THR A 260 0.02 34.43 -3.31
C THR A 260 -1.24 33.55 -3.21
N ILE A 261 -1.08 32.23 -3.35
CA ILE A 261 -2.20 31.27 -3.23
C ILE A 261 -2.69 31.18 -1.77
N ASN A 262 -1.78 31.17 -0.79
CA ASN A 262 -2.15 31.15 0.62
C ASN A 262 -2.87 32.43 1.05
N GLU A 263 -2.40 33.59 0.57
CA GLU A 263 -3.07 34.88 0.78
C GLU A 263 -4.48 34.85 0.18
N TYR A 264 -4.64 34.29 -1.02
CA TYR A 264 -5.94 34.11 -1.66
C TYR A 264 -6.90 33.25 -0.82
N ILE A 265 -6.44 32.07 -0.38
CA ILE A 265 -7.22 31.14 0.45
C ILE A 265 -7.64 31.82 1.76
N SER A 266 -6.71 32.52 2.41
CA SER A 266 -6.95 33.23 3.67
C SER A 266 -7.99 34.35 3.50
N ASN A 267 -7.87 35.14 2.44
CA ASN A 267 -8.77 36.26 2.15
C ASN A 267 -10.19 35.78 1.79
N LYS A 268 -10.32 34.62 1.13
CA LYS A 268 -11.61 34.06 0.70
C LYS A 268 -12.24 33.10 1.71
N SER A 269 -11.59 32.81 2.83
CA SER A 269 -12.07 31.86 3.86
C SER A 269 -12.42 30.46 3.30
N ILE A 270 -11.70 30.03 2.25
CA ILE A 270 -11.92 28.72 1.63
C ILE A 270 -11.40 27.64 2.59
N ILE A 271 -12.10 26.52 2.72
CA ILE A 271 -11.62 25.33 3.44
C ILE A 271 -10.50 24.69 2.58
N GLY A 272 -9.32 25.32 2.59
CA GLY A 272 -8.34 25.31 1.49
C GLY A 272 -7.47 24.07 1.30
N PHE A 273 -7.92 22.86 1.66
CA PHE A 273 -7.09 21.67 1.47
C PHE A 273 -7.03 21.19 0.01
N THR A 274 -8.12 21.31 -0.77
CA THR A 274 -8.19 20.79 -2.15
C THR A 274 -7.29 21.57 -3.11
N LEU A 275 -7.45 22.89 -3.18
CA LEU A 275 -6.60 23.76 -4.02
C LEU A 275 -5.11 23.65 -3.64
N LEU A 276 -4.81 23.52 -2.34
CA LEU A 276 -3.45 23.30 -1.90
C LEU A 276 -2.91 21.98 -2.44
N ILE A 277 -3.60 20.85 -2.26
CA ILE A 277 -3.17 19.53 -2.79
C ILE A 277 -2.89 19.59 -4.31
N ASP A 278 -3.80 20.20 -5.04
CA ASP A 278 -3.75 20.41 -6.48
C ASP A 278 -2.50 21.20 -6.91
N VAL A 279 -2.20 22.29 -6.20
CA VAL A 279 -0.98 23.08 -6.39
C VAL A 279 0.26 22.27 -6.00
N HIS A 280 0.21 21.44 -4.96
CA HIS A 280 1.32 20.55 -4.60
C HIS A 280 1.66 19.56 -5.73
N LEU A 281 0.65 18.93 -6.34
CA LEU A 281 0.87 18.02 -7.47
C LEU A 281 1.53 18.73 -8.65
N TRP A 282 1.15 19.98 -8.90
CA TRP A 282 1.80 20.83 -9.91
C TRP A 282 3.28 21.10 -9.55
N ILE A 283 3.57 21.44 -8.30
CA ILE A 283 4.95 21.65 -7.82
C ILE A 283 5.80 20.39 -8.02
N ILE A 284 5.30 19.23 -7.61
CA ILE A 284 5.98 17.93 -7.76
C ILE A 284 6.24 17.64 -9.24
N SER A 285 5.26 17.89 -10.11
CA SER A 285 5.42 17.73 -11.56
C SER A 285 6.55 18.61 -12.11
N ILE A 286 6.65 19.87 -11.68
CA ILE A 286 7.78 20.75 -12.07
C ILE A 286 9.10 20.19 -11.55
N LEU A 287 9.14 19.79 -10.27
CA LEU A 287 10.33 19.25 -9.62
C LEU A 287 10.87 18.00 -10.33
N LYS A 288 10.00 17.05 -10.68
CA LYS A 288 10.36 15.79 -11.37
C LYS A 288 10.85 16.00 -12.81
N LYS A 289 10.41 17.07 -13.48
CA LYS A 289 10.74 17.38 -14.89
C LYS A 289 12.13 18.03 -15.08
N LEU A 290 12.83 18.38 -14.01
CA LEU A 290 14.11 19.09 -14.06
C LEU A 290 15.28 18.13 -14.32
N LYS A 291 15.83 18.16 -15.55
CA LYS A 291 17.02 17.37 -15.94
C LYS A 291 18.34 17.91 -15.36
N LYS A 292 18.43 19.22 -15.10
CA LYS A 292 19.60 19.87 -14.47
C LYS A 292 19.15 20.44 -13.14
N ARG A 293 19.86 20.04 -12.08
CA ARG A 293 19.58 20.36 -10.68
C ARG A 293 20.31 21.65 -10.33
N PRO A 294 19.63 22.79 -10.18
CA PRO A 294 20.30 24.04 -9.89
C PRO A 294 20.38 24.16 -8.34
N PRO A 295 21.56 23.93 -7.72
CA PRO A 295 21.65 23.71 -6.27
C PRO A 295 21.25 24.94 -5.46
N ASN A 296 21.42 26.13 -6.01
CA ASN A 296 21.10 27.39 -5.34
C ASN A 296 19.59 27.54 -5.14
N GLU A 297 18.79 27.14 -6.12
CA GLU A 297 17.34 27.23 -6.11
C GLU A 297 16.74 26.20 -5.16
N ILE A 298 17.27 24.97 -5.14
CA ILE A 298 16.88 23.95 -4.14
C ILE A 298 17.19 24.45 -2.73
N ASN A 299 18.37 25.03 -2.50
CA ASN A 299 18.73 25.62 -1.21
C ASN A 299 17.82 26.80 -0.82
N ASN A 300 17.39 27.62 -1.79
CA ASN A 300 16.44 28.70 -1.54
C ASN A 300 15.06 28.15 -1.11
N LEU A 301 14.62 27.03 -1.68
CA LEU A 301 13.37 26.38 -1.28
C LEU A 301 13.46 25.76 0.12
N PHE A 302 14.59 25.13 0.47
CA PHE A 302 14.83 24.70 1.85
C PHE A 302 14.81 25.87 2.84
N LYS A 303 15.41 27.01 2.47
CA LYS A 303 15.34 28.23 3.28
C LYS A 303 13.90 28.74 3.42
N TYR A 304 13.12 28.72 2.35
CA TYR A 304 11.70 29.11 2.39
C TYR A 304 10.88 28.21 3.32
N LEU A 305 11.05 26.89 3.25
CA LEU A 305 10.39 25.94 4.16
C LEU A 305 10.70 26.22 5.64
N ASN A 306 11.90 26.76 5.92
CA ASN A 306 12.33 27.11 7.26
C ASN A 306 11.80 28.47 7.76
N GLN A 307 11.18 29.29 6.91
CA GLN A 307 10.69 30.61 7.31
C GLN A 307 9.38 30.50 8.10
N GLY A 308 9.27 31.25 9.21
CA GLY A 308 8.03 31.34 9.99
C GLY A 308 6.83 31.90 9.19
N LYS A 309 7.08 32.65 8.11
CA LYS A 309 6.06 33.17 7.19
C LYS A 309 5.48 32.11 6.24
N CYS A 310 6.15 30.98 6.07
CA CYS A 310 5.66 29.89 5.23
C CYS A 310 4.43 29.25 5.88
N GLN A 311 3.24 29.59 5.38
CA GLN A 311 1.94 29.15 5.93
C GLN A 311 1.56 27.70 5.61
N LEU A 312 2.46 26.95 4.95
CA LEU A 312 2.22 25.54 4.65
C LEU A 312 2.11 24.72 5.94
N SER A 313 1.16 23.80 5.96
CA SER A 313 1.03 22.83 7.06
C SER A 313 2.27 21.93 7.15
N PHE A 314 2.55 21.38 8.33
CA PHE A 314 3.69 20.50 8.54
C PHE A 314 3.74 19.29 7.58
N PRO A 315 2.64 18.54 7.33
CA PRO A 315 2.65 17.43 6.38
C PRO A 315 3.03 17.85 4.95
N ILE A 316 2.57 19.04 4.54
CA ILE A 316 2.89 19.60 3.24
C ILE A 316 4.38 19.98 3.18
N LYS A 317 4.90 20.64 4.22
CA LYS A 317 6.33 20.96 4.34
C LYS A 317 7.19 19.70 4.28
N GLN A 318 6.76 18.61 4.92
CA GLN A 318 7.44 17.32 4.89
C GLN A 318 7.47 16.74 3.48
N LEU A 319 6.34 16.70 2.78
CA LEU A 319 6.27 16.15 1.44
C LEU A 319 7.18 16.93 0.47
N LEU A 320 7.14 18.27 0.54
CA LEU A 320 8.01 19.10 -0.30
C LEU A 320 9.48 18.91 0.06
N PHE A 321 9.80 18.82 1.35
CA PHE A 321 11.15 18.50 1.83
C PHE A 321 11.66 17.18 1.25
N ASP A 322 10.82 16.14 1.23
CA ASP A 322 11.18 14.82 0.74
C ASP A 322 11.56 14.85 -0.75
N GLU A 323 10.74 15.49 -1.59
CA GLU A 323 11.00 15.63 -3.03
C GLU A 323 12.25 16.47 -3.30
N LEU A 324 12.47 17.55 -2.53
CA LEU A 324 13.69 18.35 -2.61
C LEU A 324 14.93 17.57 -2.17
N ALA A 325 14.81 16.74 -1.13
CA ALA A 325 15.88 15.89 -0.63
C ALA A 325 16.29 14.83 -1.67
N GLU A 326 15.32 14.18 -2.33
CA GLU A 326 15.59 13.24 -3.43
C GLU A 326 16.24 13.95 -4.63
N LEU A 327 15.79 15.17 -4.96
CA LEU A 327 16.43 15.99 -5.98
C LEU A 327 17.87 16.41 -5.61
N SER A 328 18.19 16.60 -4.34
CA SER A 328 19.57 16.90 -3.89
C SER A 328 20.52 15.70 -3.96
N LEU A 329 19.99 14.47 -3.97
CA LEU A 329 20.77 13.25 -3.71
C LEU A 329 21.37 12.55 -4.95
N ASP A 330 20.85 12.83 -6.16
CA ASP A 330 21.44 12.51 -7.48
C ASP A 330 21.62 11.05 -7.93
N PHE A 331 21.04 10.03 -7.27
CA PHE A 331 21.19 8.62 -7.71
C PHE A 331 19.97 7.72 -7.43
N GLU A 332 19.71 6.76 -8.34
CA GLU A 332 18.90 5.56 -8.04
C GLU A 332 19.69 4.68 -7.05
N HIS A 333 19.12 4.42 -5.87
CA HIS A 333 19.68 3.59 -4.77
C HIS A 333 20.86 4.20 -3.99
N ILE A 334 20.55 5.04 -2.99
CA ILE A 334 21.53 5.59 -2.03
C ILE A 334 21.33 4.93 -0.66
N SER A 335 22.44 4.49 -0.04
CA SER A 335 22.44 3.95 1.31
C SER A 335 22.06 5.01 2.35
N PHE A 336 21.51 4.58 3.49
CA PHE A 336 21.05 5.51 4.51
C PHE A 336 22.17 6.40 5.09
N ASP A 337 23.37 5.85 5.27
CA ASP A 337 24.51 6.61 5.77
C ASP A 337 24.95 7.71 4.78
N ASP A 338 24.86 7.42 3.48
CA ASP A 338 25.09 8.41 2.43
C ASP A 338 23.99 9.48 2.39
N ARG A 339 22.73 9.13 2.64
CA ARG A 339 21.63 10.11 2.75
C ARG A 339 21.90 11.11 3.86
N LEU A 340 22.26 10.62 5.05
CA LEU A 340 22.64 11.47 6.19
C LEU A 340 23.85 12.35 5.84
N LYS A 341 24.95 11.76 5.34
CA LYS A 341 26.19 12.49 5.01
C LYS A 341 25.99 13.59 3.95
N LYS A 342 25.18 13.32 2.91
CA LYS A 342 25.00 14.23 1.77
C LYS A 342 23.99 15.34 2.03
N LEU A 343 22.88 15.03 2.71
CA LEU A 343 21.82 16.01 2.99
C LEU A 343 22.12 16.89 4.20
N PHE A 344 22.79 16.35 5.22
CA PHE A 344 23.12 17.13 6.42
C PHE A 344 23.79 18.48 6.11
N PRO A 345 24.86 18.57 5.28
CA PRO A 345 25.45 19.86 4.97
C PRO A 345 24.48 20.78 4.19
N ILE A 346 23.65 20.24 3.30
CA ILE A 346 22.68 21.04 2.53
C ILE A 346 21.66 21.68 3.47
N VAL A 347 21.12 20.90 4.42
CA VAL A 347 20.14 21.37 5.40
C VAL A 347 20.74 22.42 6.32
N ILE A 348 21.95 22.18 6.85
CA ILE A 348 22.61 23.11 7.77
C ILE A 348 22.95 24.44 7.09
N GLU A 349 23.36 24.45 5.81
CA GLU A 349 23.57 25.69 5.04
C GLU A 349 22.30 26.54 4.86
N CYS A 350 21.13 25.93 5.03
CA CYS A 350 19.83 26.58 4.89
C CYS A 350 19.27 27.13 6.21
N ILE A 351 19.96 26.92 7.33
CA ILE A 351 19.50 27.32 8.66
C ILE A 351 20.46 28.37 9.25
N PRO A 352 19.94 29.49 9.77
CA PRO A 352 20.78 30.44 10.49
C PRO A 352 21.49 29.78 11.68
N GLU A 353 22.82 29.95 11.78
CA GLU A 353 23.66 29.26 12.77
C GLU A 353 23.20 29.46 14.22
N GLN A 354 22.57 30.60 14.52
CA GLN A 354 22.05 30.95 15.85
C GLN A 354 20.94 30.00 16.36
N TYR A 355 20.26 29.27 15.46
CA TYR A 355 19.18 28.36 15.84
C TYR A 355 19.65 26.92 16.09
N ILE A 356 20.82 26.54 15.57
CA ILE A 356 21.35 25.17 15.65
C ILE A 356 21.70 24.75 17.09
N PRO A 357 22.37 25.57 17.93
CA PRO A 357 22.72 25.18 19.30
C PRO A 357 21.53 24.95 20.23
N HIS A 358 20.34 25.45 19.86
CA HIS A 358 19.13 25.36 20.66
C HIS A 358 18.15 24.30 20.14
N TYR A 359 18.54 23.58 19.08
CA TYR A 359 17.74 22.50 18.54
C TYR A 359 17.96 21.23 19.34
N GLU A 360 16.86 20.61 19.74
CA GLU A 360 16.84 19.26 20.30
C GLU A 360 16.09 18.37 19.32
N LEU A 361 16.58 17.16 19.09
CA LEU A 361 15.89 16.19 18.24
C LEU A 361 14.45 15.98 18.75
N PRO A 362 13.44 15.97 17.87
CA PRO A 362 12.04 15.81 18.24
C PRO A 362 11.75 14.33 18.53
N TYR A 363 12.33 13.84 19.63
CA TYR A 363 12.05 12.53 20.19
C TYR A 363 10.55 12.38 20.57
N GLN A 364 9.88 13.51 20.78
CA GLN A 364 8.44 13.65 21.00
C GLN A 364 7.85 14.51 19.87
N SER A 365 6.59 14.24 19.48
CA SER A 365 5.90 15.05 18.45
C SER A 365 5.98 16.53 18.81
N PRO A 366 6.46 17.39 17.89
CA PRO A 366 6.31 18.81 18.09
C PRO A 366 4.81 19.09 18.04
N ILE A 367 4.18 19.29 19.20
CA ILE A 367 3.07 20.23 19.29
C ILE A 367 3.74 21.61 19.20
N VAL A 368 4.34 21.90 18.06
CA VAL A 368 4.68 23.26 17.72
C VAL A 368 3.35 23.83 17.28
N ASP A 369 2.74 24.62 18.15
CA ASP A 369 1.76 25.61 17.73
C ASP A 369 2.37 26.29 16.50
N ASN A 370 1.80 26.08 15.31
CA ASN A 370 2.29 26.64 14.04
C ASN A 370 2.40 28.19 14.09
N ASN A 371 1.95 28.82 15.18
CA ASN A 371 1.77 30.25 15.34
C ASN A 371 2.75 30.94 16.31
N SER A 372 3.69 30.26 17.00
CA SER A 372 4.35 30.90 18.16
C SER A 372 5.89 31.01 18.20
N ARG A 373 6.67 30.51 17.24
CA ARG A 373 8.13 30.74 17.23
C ARG A 373 8.67 31.00 15.82
N GLU A 374 8.85 32.26 15.47
CA GLU A 374 9.56 32.68 14.25
C GLU A 374 11.03 32.18 14.22
N ASP A 375 11.57 31.75 15.37
CA ASP A 375 12.97 31.35 15.60
C ASP A 375 13.21 29.82 15.71
N TYR A 376 12.25 28.96 15.34
CA TYR A 376 12.41 27.50 15.43
C TYR A 376 12.89 26.88 14.11
N PRO A 377 13.97 26.05 14.09
CA PRO A 377 14.53 25.48 12.86
C PRO A 377 13.71 24.27 12.37
N ILE A 378 12.49 24.51 11.89
CA ILE A 378 11.56 23.47 11.41
C ILE A 378 12.17 22.55 10.35
N LEU A 379 13.14 23.05 9.57
CA LEU A 379 13.85 22.26 8.55
C LEU A 379 14.61 21.07 9.15
N LEU A 380 15.10 21.17 10.39
CA LEU A 380 15.74 20.04 11.08
C LEU A 380 14.74 18.95 11.46
N ASP A 381 13.51 19.33 11.83
CA ASP A 381 12.44 18.35 12.06
C ASP A 381 12.11 17.61 10.78
N LEU A 382 11.90 18.34 9.68
CA LEU A 382 11.60 17.74 8.38
C LEU A 382 12.70 16.77 7.94
N PHE A 383 13.96 17.15 8.17
CA PHE A 383 15.12 16.30 7.90
C PHE A 383 15.16 15.06 8.79
N PHE A 384 14.91 15.21 10.10
CA PHE A 384 14.87 14.10 11.03
C PHE A 384 13.76 13.09 10.68
N PHE A 385 12.56 13.56 10.36
CA PHE A 385 11.44 12.71 9.96
C PHE A 385 11.65 12.00 8.63
N TYR A 386 12.26 12.71 7.66
CA TYR A 386 12.68 12.12 6.40
C TYR A 386 13.63 10.94 6.64
N LEU A 387 14.70 11.14 7.43
CA LEU A 387 15.62 10.06 7.79
C LEU A 387 14.89 8.94 8.53
N ARG A 388 14.07 9.26 9.53
CA ARG A 388 13.36 8.24 10.31
C ARG A 388 12.46 7.33 9.45
N ARG A 389 11.76 7.87 8.45
CA ARG A 389 10.97 7.08 7.51
C ARG A 389 11.83 6.12 6.68
N HIS A 390 13.00 6.56 6.23
CA HIS A 390 13.95 5.69 5.53
C HIS A 390 14.54 4.61 6.43
N ALA A 391 14.76 4.91 7.71
CA ALA A 391 15.25 3.94 8.69
C ALA A 391 14.23 2.80 8.91
N ASP A 392 12.93 3.12 8.89
CA ASP A 392 11.85 2.16 9.16
C ASP A 392 11.55 1.24 7.96
N THR A 393 11.90 1.67 6.75
CA THR A 393 11.68 0.90 5.51
C THR A 393 12.89 0.05 5.11
N GLN A 394 14.06 0.30 5.69
CA GLN A 394 15.28 -0.41 5.35
C GLN A 394 15.46 -1.70 6.18
N THR A 395 15.82 -2.80 5.51
CA THR A 395 16.35 -3.98 6.20
C THR A 395 17.73 -3.65 6.77
N VAL A 396 17.83 -3.58 8.09
CA VAL A 396 19.09 -3.29 8.78
C VAL A 396 20.03 -4.49 8.62
N LYS A 397 21.19 -4.28 8.01
CA LYS A 397 22.29 -5.24 7.91
C LYS A 397 23.44 -4.81 8.83
N CYS A 398 24.25 -5.76 9.30
CA CYS A 398 25.44 -5.48 10.13
C CYS A 398 26.40 -4.47 9.49
N GLU A 399 26.51 -4.48 8.15
CA GLU A 399 27.31 -3.50 7.40
C GLU A 399 26.89 -2.05 7.69
N LEU A 400 25.58 -1.78 7.80
CA LEU A 400 25.07 -0.45 8.11
C LEU A 400 25.48 -0.01 9.53
N LEU A 401 25.41 -0.93 10.51
CA LEU A 401 25.83 -0.65 11.88
C LEU A 401 27.32 -0.30 11.96
N ASN A 402 28.17 -1.06 11.26
CA ASN A 402 29.60 -0.78 11.15
C ASN A 402 29.84 0.59 10.51
N ASN A 403 29.13 0.92 9.43
CA ASN A 403 29.26 2.22 8.77
C ASN A 403 28.87 3.38 9.70
N PHE A 404 27.85 3.19 10.55
CA PHE A 404 27.42 4.20 11.53
C PHE A 404 28.38 4.37 12.72
N MET A 405 29.03 3.28 13.16
CA MET A 405 30.06 3.33 14.20
C MET A 405 31.23 4.25 13.84
N PHE A 406 31.61 4.28 12.56
CA PHE A 406 32.74 5.07 12.03
C PHE A 406 32.31 6.27 11.18
N LEU A 407 31.02 6.64 11.23
CA LEU A 407 30.50 7.76 10.46
C LEU A 407 31.04 9.08 11.02
N ASN A 408 31.89 9.75 10.26
CA ASN A 408 32.41 11.06 10.63
C ASN A 408 31.52 12.18 10.08
N PRO A 409 31.47 13.36 10.75
CA PRO A 409 30.80 14.53 10.21
C PRO A 409 31.30 14.85 8.79
N PRO A 410 30.39 15.18 7.85
CA PRO A 410 30.79 15.54 6.49
C PRO A 410 31.62 16.83 6.48
N GLN A 411 32.32 17.11 5.38
CA GLN A 411 33.00 18.40 5.17
C GLN A 411 32.16 19.27 4.23
N PHE A 412 31.88 20.53 4.59
CA PHE A 412 31.28 21.46 3.62
C PHE A 412 32.31 21.81 2.55
N LYS A 413 31.86 22.02 1.31
CA LYS A 413 32.73 22.34 0.18
C LYS A 413 33.46 23.68 0.31
N SER A 414 33.05 24.56 1.22
CA SER A 414 33.50 25.95 1.28
C SER A 414 33.95 26.45 2.66
N ARG A 415 33.57 25.80 3.78
CA ARG A 415 33.88 26.23 5.16
C ARG A 415 33.91 25.04 6.16
N PRO A 416 34.59 25.15 7.31
CA PRO A 416 34.45 24.17 8.39
C PRO A 416 33.04 24.17 8.98
N ILE A 417 32.55 23.00 9.42
CA ILE A 417 31.23 22.85 10.05
C ILE A 417 31.19 23.68 11.35
N PRO A 418 30.11 24.47 11.60
CA PRO A 418 29.91 25.10 12.90
C PRO A 418 29.96 24.06 14.02
N SER A 419 30.66 24.32 15.13
CA SER A 419 30.81 23.34 16.21
C SER A 419 29.47 22.81 16.75
N SER A 420 28.43 23.65 16.75
CA SER A 420 27.05 23.27 17.08
C SER A 420 26.44 22.25 16.11
N ALA A 421 26.72 22.37 14.82
CA ALA A 421 26.28 21.40 13.81
C ALA A 421 27.06 20.07 13.89
N VAL A 422 28.32 20.09 14.35
CA VAL A 422 29.05 18.84 14.65
C VAL A 422 28.37 18.08 15.79
N GLY A 423 27.96 18.79 16.86
CA GLY A 423 27.18 18.20 17.95
C GLY A 423 25.88 17.55 17.47
N LEU A 424 25.10 18.27 16.65
CA LEU A 424 23.85 17.75 16.10
C LEU A 424 24.05 16.53 15.18
N PHE A 425 25.11 16.52 14.36
CA PHE A 425 25.43 15.35 13.53
C PHE A 425 25.73 14.12 14.40
N GLU A 426 26.50 14.30 15.46
CA GLU A 426 26.80 13.22 16.40
C GLU A 426 25.53 12.73 17.11
N GLU A 427 24.63 13.61 17.52
CA GLU A 427 23.34 13.22 18.11
C GLU A 427 22.48 12.41 17.13
N LEU A 428 22.36 12.85 15.87
CA LEU A 428 21.66 12.10 14.82
C LEU A 428 22.31 10.73 14.56
N ARG A 429 23.64 10.68 14.52
CA ARG A 429 24.39 9.42 14.33
C ARG A 429 24.12 8.46 15.48
N ILE A 430 24.19 8.93 16.72
CA ILE A 430 23.93 8.13 17.93
C ILE A 430 22.48 7.65 17.94
N TYR A 431 21.52 8.54 17.63
CA TYR A 431 20.10 8.21 17.51
C TYR A 431 19.89 7.00 16.60
N PHE A 432 20.33 7.11 15.34
CA PHE A 432 20.11 6.06 14.35
C PHE A 432 20.91 4.80 14.66
N LEU A 433 22.12 4.92 15.21
CA LEU A 433 22.92 3.77 15.64
C LEU A 433 22.22 2.97 16.74
N LEU A 434 21.67 3.64 17.77
CA LEU A 434 20.89 2.99 18.83
C LEU A 434 19.62 2.35 18.28
N ARG A 435 18.90 3.04 17.38
CA ARG A 435 17.70 2.50 16.72
C ARG A 435 18.02 1.25 15.91
N PHE A 436 18.98 1.31 15.01
CA PHE A 436 19.35 0.18 14.15
C PHE A 436 19.84 -1.02 14.97
N THR A 437 20.59 -0.77 16.04
CA THR A 437 21.05 -1.84 16.93
C THR A 437 19.87 -2.51 17.65
N GLY A 438 18.94 -1.72 18.19
CA GLY A 438 17.71 -2.25 18.82
C GLY A 438 16.84 -3.06 17.85
N LEU A 439 16.70 -2.59 16.60
CA LEU A 439 16.00 -3.33 15.54
C LEU A 439 16.69 -4.65 15.19
N THR A 440 18.03 -4.66 15.14
CA THR A 440 18.82 -5.84 14.81
C THR A 440 18.69 -6.93 15.88
N LEU A 441 18.65 -6.55 17.17
CA LEU A 441 18.39 -7.47 18.28
C LEU A 441 16.98 -8.10 18.26
N CYS A 442 16.04 -7.49 17.52
CA CYS A 442 14.69 -8.03 17.35
C CYS A 442 14.59 -9.04 16.18
N THR A 443 15.69 -9.34 15.49
CA THR A 443 15.74 -10.23 14.32
C THR A 443 16.62 -11.45 14.56
N THR A 444 16.37 -12.54 13.83
CA THR A 444 17.22 -13.74 13.88
C THR A 444 18.50 -13.51 13.08
N LEU A 445 19.66 -13.63 13.73
CA LEU A 445 20.97 -13.36 13.13
C LEU A 445 21.73 -14.65 12.84
N SER A 446 22.62 -14.59 11.83
CA SER A 446 23.65 -15.62 11.65
C SER A 446 24.67 -15.57 12.80
N ASN A 447 25.44 -16.64 13.01
CA ASN A 447 26.45 -16.67 14.09
C ASN A 447 27.52 -15.58 13.92
N ASP A 448 27.95 -15.30 12.69
CA ASP A 448 28.97 -14.29 12.39
C ASP A 448 28.42 -12.87 12.64
N ASP A 449 27.18 -12.60 12.23
CA ASP A 449 26.48 -11.35 12.49
C ASP A 449 26.25 -11.12 13.99
N SER A 450 25.90 -12.18 14.72
CA SER A 450 25.69 -12.12 16.17
C SER A 450 26.95 -11.67 16.91
N GLN A 451 28.14 -12.14 16.51
CA GLN A 451 29.39 -11.74 17.15
C GLN A 451 29.74 -10.26 16.87
N GLN A 452 29.47 -9.78 15.66
CA GLN A 452 29.69 -8.37 15.32
C GLN A 452 28.75 -7.45 16.10
N VAL A 453 27.45 -7.79 16.17
CA VAL A 453 26.46 -7.05 16.95
C VAL A 453 26.84 -7.03 18.43
N SER A 454 27.34 -8.14 18.98
CA SER A 454 27.85 -8.21 20.36
C SER A 454 28.97 -7.21 20.63
N ASN A 455 29.92 -7.06 19.70
CA ASN A 455 31.02 -6.10 19.84
C ASN A 455 30.51 -4.65 19.80
N ILE A 456 29.61 -4.34 18.87
CA ILE A 456 28.98 -3.01 18.75
C ILE A 456 28.17 -2.69 20.02
N MET A 457 27.39 -3.66 20.51
CA MET A 457 26.62 -3.51 21.74
C MET A 457 27.51 -3.20 22.95
N LYS A 458 28.67 -3.85 23.07
CA LYS A 458 29.62 -3.59 24.14
C LYS A 458 30.10 -2.14 24.12
N ASP A 459 30.48 -1.63 22.95
CA ASP A 459 30.90 -0.25 22.78
C ASP A 459 29.76 0.75 23.09
N LEU A 460 28.53 0.43 22.71
CA LEU A 460 27.35 1.26 22.99
C LEU A 460 27.00 1.28 24.47
N ILE A 461 27.13 0.14 25.16
CA ILE A 461 26.96 0.03 26.62
C ILE A 461 27.95 0.93 27.35
N GLU A 462 29.22 0.88 26.97
CA GLU A 462 30.26 1.70 27.61
C GLU A 462 30.05 3.20 27.35
N LYS A 463 29.68 3.59 26.12
CA LYS A 463 29.64 5.01 25.70
C LYS A 463 28.32 5.72 25.96
N TYR A 464 27.18 5.06 25.75
CA TYR A 464 25.87 5.73 25.68
C TYR A 464 24.77 5.10 26.54
N LEU A 465 24.87 3.81 26.80
CA LEU A 465 23.85 3.03 27.52
C LEU A 465 24.29 2.68 28.94
N SER A 466 25.26 3.38 29.53
CA SER A 466 25.69 3.11 30.90
C SER A 466 24.56 3.39 31.91
N ILE A 467 24.51 2.58 32.97
CA ILE A 467 23.48 2.65 34.02
C ILE A 467 24.17 2.90 35.36
N SER A 468 23.70 3.90 36.11
CA SER A 468 24.15 4.10 37.49
C SER A 468 23.58 2.99 38.40
N ASP A 469 24.23 2.68 39.52
CA ASP A 469 23.83 1.51 40.33
C ASP A 469 22.39 1.61 40.90
N ASN A 470 21.77 2.81 40.95
CA ASN A 470 20.36 3.06 41.31
C ASN A 470 19.78 4.28 40.54
N PRO A 471 19.36 4.12 39.28
CA PRO A 471 18.80 5.24 38.53
C PRO A 471 17.36 5.50 38.98
N THR A 472 17.01 6.76 39.17
CA THR A 472 15.61 7.21 39.29
C THR A 472 14.97 7.45 37.92
N GLU A 473 15.80 7.74 36.91
CA GLU A 473 15.40 7.96 35.53
C GLU A 473 16.42 7.32 34.58
N LEU A 474 15.95 6.83 33.43
CA LEU A 474 16.83 6.35 32.37
C LEU A 474 17.31 7.53 31.52
N THR A 475 18.56 7.48 31.05
CA THR A 475 19.08 8.47 30.10
C THR A 475 18.25 8.49 28.81
N HIS A 476 18.28 9.61 28.10
CA HIS A 476 17.59 9.77 26.82
C HIS A 476 17.97 8.64 25.83
N HIS A 477 19.27 8.33 25.71
CA HIS A 477 19.78 7.25 24.86
C HIS A 477 19.25 5.88 25.27
N MET A 478 19.21 5.58 26.57
CA MET A 478 18.66 4.33 27.07
C MET A 478 17.15 4.23 26.78
N GLN A 479 16.40 5.31 27.01
CA GLN A 479 14.97 5.33 26.69
C GLN A 479 14.74 5.10 25.19
N HIS A 480 15.53 5.74 24.33
CA HIS A 480 15.42 5.55 22.88
C HIS A 480 15.75 4.11 22.42
N PHE A 481 16.82 3.54 22.97
CA PHE A 481 17.22 2.16 22.67
C PHE A 481 16.14 1.16 23.10
N LEU A 482 15.66 1.24 24.34
CA LEU A 482 14.65 0.33 24.87
C LEU A 482 13.29 0.52 24.20
N SER A 483 12.88 1.78 23.96
CA SER A 483 11.64 2.06 23.24
C SER A 483 11.63 1.48 21.84
N THR A 484 12.77 1.42 21.16
CA THR A 484 12.89 0.77 19.85
C THR A 484 12.58 -0.73 19.95
N ILE A 485 13.11 -1.42 20.96
CA ILE A 485 12.86 -2.86 21.18
C ILE A 485 11.41 -3.11 21.58
N VAL A 486 10.89 -2.34 22.55
CA VAL A 486 9.49 -2.49 23.02
C VAL A 486 8.50 -2.20 21.91
N SER A 487 8.73 -1.15 21.12
CA SER A 487 7.84 -0.80 19.99
C SER A 487 7.90 -1.83 18.86
N LYS A 488 9.04 -2.51 18.68
CA LYS A 488 9.24 -3.51 17.63
C LYS A 488 8.76 -4.92 18.01
N LYS A 489 8.81 -5.26 19.30
CA LYS A 489 8.45 -6.59 19.84
C LYS A 489 7.45 -6.45 20.99
N SER A 490 7.93 -6.38 22.23
CA SER A 490 7.09 -6.24 23.42
C SER A 490 7.94 -5.96 24.66
N TRP A 491 7.28 -5.63 25.78
CA TRP A 491 7.90 -5.59 27.10
C TRP A 491 8.43 -6.95 27.56
N SER A 492 7.67 -8.03 27.34
CA SER A 492 8.07 -9.40 27.69
C SER A 492 9.29 -9.86 26.90
N PHE A 493 9.36 -9.53 25.60
CA PHE A 493 10.54 -9.78 24.79
C PHE A 493 11.77 -9.07 25.35
N LEU A 494 11.67 -7.79 25.72
CA LEU A 494 12.79 -7.05 26.32
C LEU A 494 13.29 -7.70 27.62
N VAL A 495 12.37 -8.05 28.53
CA VAL A 495 12.74 -8.69 29.81
C VAL A 495 13.42 -10.05 29.60
N ASN A 496 12.92 -10.85 28.64
CA ASN A 496 13.52 -12.13 28.28
C ASN A 496 14.88 -11.96 27.59
N LEU A 497 15.00 -10.97 26.70
CA LEU A 497 16.25 -10.64 26.02
C LEU A 497 17.34 -10.25 27.04
N LEU A 498 16.99 -9.49 28.08
CA LEU A 498 17.95 -9.12 29.15
C LEU A 498 18.43 -10.32 29.99
N LYS A 499 17.68 -11.42 30.02
CA LYS A 499 18.06 -12.70 30.66
C LYS A 499 18.63 -13.72 29.69
N SER A 500 18.70 -13.38 28.41
CA SER A 500 19.20 -14.30 27.40
C SER A 500 20.72 -14.42 27.49
N ASN A 501 21.24 -15.59 27.14
CA ASN A 501 22.69 -15.80 27.02
C ASN A 501 23.33 -14.78 26.06
N SER A 502 22.60 -14.28 25.05
CA SER A 502 23.10 -13.27 24.10
C SER A 502 23.48 -11.95 24.75
N LEU A 503 22.69 -11.41 25.69
CA LEU A 503 23.04 -10.14 26.36
C LEU A 503 23.88 -10.36 27.62
N GLU A 504 23.66 -11.47 28.34
CA GLU A 504 24.46 -11.78 29.53
C GLU A 504 25.95 -12.01 29.20
N THR A 505 26.25 -12.56 28.03
CA THR A 505 27.64 -12.76 27.57
C THR A 505 28.33 -11.47 27.12
N ILE A 506 27.57 -10.44 26.73
CA ILE A 506 28.11 -9.14 26.33
C ILE A 506 28.49 -8.32 27.56
N ASP A 507 27.53 -8.11 28.47
CA ASP A 507 27.75 -7.45 29.76
C ASP A 507 26.69 -7.90 30.78
N SER A 508 27.06 -8.89 31.58
CA SER A 508 26.19 -9.47 32.60
C SER A 508 25.80 -8.46 33.69
N LYS A 509 26.66 -7.48 34.03
CA LYS A 509 26.34 -6.49 35.07
C LYS A 509 25.27 -5.54 34.56
N TRP A 510 25.45 -5.02 33.35
CA TRP A 510 24.51 -4.13 32.70
C TRP A 510 23.15 -4.79 32.50
N ALA A 511 23.12 -5.99 31.92
CA ALA A 511 21.88 -6.72 31.64
C ALA A 511 21.09 -7.04 32.91
N ASN A 512 21.76 -7.53 33.96
CA ASN A 512 21.12 -7.83 35.25
C ASN A 512 20.61 -6.58 35.97
N THR A 513 21.35 -5.47 35.86
CA THR A 513 20.95 -4.19 36.47
C THR A 513 19.71 -3.63 35.77
N LEU A 514 19.72 -3.60 34.44
CA LEU A 514 18.57 -3.15 33.65
C LEU A 514 17.36 -4.06 33.86
N HIS A 515 17.57 -5.38 33.86
CA HIS A 515 16.53 -6.34 34.20
C HIS A 515 15.96 -6.07 35.59
N ARG A 516 16.77 -5.80 36.62
CA ARG A 516 16.29 -5.44 37.96
C ARG A 516 15.46 -4.16 37.97
N ILE A 517 15.88 -3.13 37.24
CA ILE A 517 15.20 -1.82 37.18
C ILE A 517 13.86 -1.91 36.41
N LEU A 518 13.84 -2.71 35.34
CA LEU A 518 12.68 -2.91 34.48
C LEU A 518 11.78 -4.05 34.94
N ARG A 519 12.20 -4.86 35.92
CA ARG A 519 11.36 -5.89 36.53
C ARG A 519 10.36 -5.22 37.45
N SER A 520 9.07 -5.47 37.22
CA SER A 520 8.04 -5.13 38.19
C SER A 520 8.23 -5.97 39.46
N ASP A 521 8.13 -5.35 40.64
CA ASP A 521 8.00 -6.04 41.94
C ASP A 521 6.64 -6.75 42.09
N GLN A 522 5.98 -7.04 40.97
CA GLN A 522 4.78 -7.82 40.98
C GLN A 522 5.17 -9.19 41.53
N SER A 523 4.57 -9.50 42.68
CA SER A 523 4.11 -10.84 42.95
C SER A 523 3.31 -11.31 41.74
N LEU A 524 4.02 -11.78 40.71
CA LEU A 524 3.49 -12.75 39.79
C LEU A 524 2.99 -13.87 40.68
N LYS A 525 1.67 -13.92 40.90
CA LYS A 525 0.98 -15.19 40.72
C LYS A 525 1.37 -15.67 39.32
N GLU A 526 2.52 -16.34 39.22
CA GLU A 526 2.87 -17.51 38.43
C GLU A 526 2.27 -17.73 37.01
N LYS A 527 1.73 -16.72 36.31
CA LYS A 527 1.15 -16.95 34.98
C LYS A 527 2.19 -16.75 33.90
N GLN A 528 2.93 -17.82 33.58
CA GLN A 528 3.91 -17.86 32.48
C GLN A 528 3.33 -17.50 31.09
N PHE A 529 1.99 -17.49 30.93
CA PHE A 529 1.30 -17.47 29.64
C PHE A 529 0.17 -16.43 29.49
N LEU A 530 0.00 -15.46 30.39
CA LEU A 530 -1.12 -14.52 30.31
C LEU A 530 -0.70 -13.07 30.62
N GLU A 531 -0.85 -12.19 29.64
CA GLU A 531 -0.67 -10.73 29.79
C GLU A 531 -2.05 -10.03 29.90
N PRO A 532 -2.16 -8.86 30.58
CA PRO A 532 -3.38 -8.06 30.60
C PRO A 532 -3.95 -7.68 29.22
N CYS A 533 -3.12 -7.53 28.17
CA CYS A 533 -3.61 -7.26 26.81
C CYS A 533 -4.42 -8.41 26.21
N HIS A 534 -4.22 -9.64 26.71
CA HIS A 534 -4.95 -10.83 26.29
C HIS A 534 -6.35 -10.91 26.91
N GLN A 535 -6.62 -10.12 27.95
CA GLN A 535 -7.86 -10.17 28.73
C GLN A 535 -8.90 -9.18 28.19
N ILE A 536 -10.18 -9.56 28.26
CA ILE A 536 -11.30 -8.64 28.03
C ILE A 536 -11.49 -7.69 29.21
N GLN A 537 -11.94 -6.48 28.93
CA GLN A 537 -11.73 -5.32 29.80
C GLN A 537 -12.39 -5.45 31.18
N PHE A 538 -13.59 -6.04 31.27
CA PHE A 538 -14.27 -6.17 32.57
C PHE A 538 -13.58 -7.15 33.53
N THR A 539 -12.61 -7.95 33.07
CA THR A 539 -11.87 -8.90 33.91
C THR A 539 -10.63 -8.30 34.59
N LEU A 540 -10.20 -7.10 34.17
CA LEU A 540 -8.98 -6.44 34.67
C LEU A 540 -9.21 -5.74 36.02
N SER A 541 -8.40 -6.06 37.04
CA SER A 541 -8.60 -5.66 38.44
C SER A 541 -8.32 -4.17 38.73
N SER A 542 -9.33 -3.48 39.25
CA SER A 542 -9.33 -2.15 39.88
C SER A 542 -9.10 -0.92 38.96
N ASN A 543 -10.10 -0.03 38.95
CA ASN A 543 -10.25 1.24 38.19
C ASN A 543 -10.70 1.17 36.71
N SER A 544 -11.01 -0.02 36.15
CA SER A 544 -11.46 -0.19 34.75
C SER A 544 -12.91 0.23 34.44
N HIS A 545 -13.69 0.69 35.43
CA HIS A 545 -15.11 1.02 35.24
C HIS A 545 -15.40 2.04 34.12
N ALA A 546 -14.44 2.92 33.81
CA ALA A 546 -14.61 3.93 32.77
C ALA A 546 -14.29 3.45 31.35
N LEU A 547 -13.64 2.28 31.20
CA LEU A 547 -13.18 1.79 29.89
C LEU A 547 -13.98 0.59 29.41
N SER A 548 -14.35 -0.33 30.33
CA SER A 548 -15.14 -1.49 29.95
C SER A 548 -16.53 -1.10 29.45
N VAL A 549 -16.93 -1.70 28.34
CA VAL A 549 -18.31 -1.61 27.83
C VAL A 549 -19.31 -2.41 28.68
N PHE A 550 -18.82 -3.29 29.58
CA PHE A 550 -19.61 -4.03 30.58
C PHE A 550 -19.21 -3.64 32.02
N PRO A 551 -19.32 -2.37 32.43
CA PRO A 551 -18.78 -1.89 33.70
C PRO A 551 -19.44 -2.56 34.92
N LYS A 552 -20.69 -3.01 34.77
CA LYS A 552 -21.45 -3.77 35.76
C LYS A 552 -20.82 -5.14 36.06
N LEU A 553 -20.29 -5.83 35.04
CA LEU A 553 -19.76 -7.19 35.19
C LEU A 553 -18.43 -7.21 35.96
N HIS A 554 -17.69 -6.10 36.00
CA HIS A 554 -16.40 -6.04 36.69
C HIS A 554 -16.49 -6.43 38.18
N LYS A 555 -17.47 -5.83 38.90
CA LYS A 555 -17.71 -6.12 40.32
C LYS A 555 -18.04 -7.59 40.52
N TYR A 556 -18.96 -8.11 39.72
CA TYR A 556 -19.43 -9.48 39.84
C TYR A 556 -18.39 -10.51 39.42
N TYR A 557 -17.54 -10.21 38.43
CA TYR A 557 -16.45 -11.10 38.04
C TYR A 557 -15.44 -11.27 39.17
N SER A 558 -15.06 -10.18 39.83
CA SER A 558 -14.14 -10.22 40.98
C SER A 558 -14.74 -11.00 42.16
N GLU A 559 -16.01 -10.74 42.48
CA GLU A 559 -16.76 -11.46 43.51
C GLU A 559 -16.85 -12.96 43.17
N PHE A 560 -17.20 -13.29 41.93
CA PHE A 560 -17.35 -14.65 41.44
C PHE A 560 -16.03 -15.43 41.46
N SER A 561 -14.93 -14.83 41.01
CA SER A 561 -13.60 -15.42 41.10
C SER A 561 -13.21 -15.72 42.56
N GLN A 562 -13.52 -14.82 43.49
CA GLN A 562 -13.26 -15.04 44.91
C GLN A 562 -14.10 -16.19 45.47
N GLN A 563 -15.37 -16.33 45.04
CA GLN A 563 -16.20 -17.47 45.43
C GLN A 563 -15.60 -18.79 44.96
N ILE A 564 -15.18 -18.88 43.70
CA ILE A 564 -14.56 -20.09 43.15
C ILE A 564 -13.25 -20.41 43.89
N ASP A 565 -12.38 -19.42 44.11
CA ASP A 565 -11.14 -19.60 44.86
C ASP A 565 -11.38 -20.08 46.31
N THR A 566 -12.47 -19.64 46.93
CA THR A 566 -12.87 -20.08 48.28
C THR A 566 -13.35 -21.53 48.24
N CYS A 567 -14.23 -21.86 47.29
CA CYS A 567 -14.73 -23.22 47.07
C CYS A 567 -13.60 -24.22 46.76
N VAL A 568 -12.58 -23.81 46.02
CA VAL A 568 -11.42 -24.67 45.70
C VAL A 568 -10.57 -24.96 46.93
N LYS A 569 -10.45 -24.01 47.87
CA LYS A 569 -9.73 -24.21 49.14
C LYS A 569 -10.51 -25.07 50.13
N GLU A 570 -11.83 -25.16 49.99
CA GLU A 570 -12.68 -26.00 50.83
C GLU A 570 -12.61 -27.46 50.40
N ASN A 571 -12.01 -28.30 51.25
CA ASN A 571 -11.87 -29.74 50.99
C ASN A 571 -13.05 -30.54 51.57
N THR A 572 -14.27 -30.22 51.13
CA THR A 572 -15.51 -30.90 51.58
C THR A 572 -16.36 -31.39 50.41
N GLN A 573 -17.24 -32.36 50.67
CA GLN A 573 -18.17 -32.92 49.67
C GLN A 573 -19.12 -31.86 49.07
N ASN A 574 -19.36 -30.77 49.79
CA ASN A 574 -20.31 -29.70 49.48
C ASN A 574 -19.63 -28.37 49.11
N ARG A 575 -18.34 -28.42 48.74
CA ARG A 575 -17.52 -27.21 48.52
C ARG A 575 -18.07 -26.20 47.50
N TRP A 576 -19.00 -26.61 46.64
CA TRP A 576 -19.61 -25.76 45.62
C TRP A 576 -20.97 -25.16 46.03
N ASP A 577 -21.50 -25.50 47.21
CA ASP A 577 -22.80 -25.00 47.69
C ASP A 577 -22.80 -23.47 47.77
N THR A 578 -21.70 -22.88 48.25
CA THR A 578 -21.53 -21.41 48.34
C THR A 578 -21.61 -20.75 46.96
N LEU A 579 -20.97 -21.33 45.95
CA LEU A 579 -21.05 -20.84 44.57
C LEU A 579 -22.46 -21.01 43.99
N SER A 580 -23.10 -22.14 44.28
CA SER A 580 -24.46 -22.45 43.84
C SER A 580 -25.47 -21.44 44.40
N ILE A 581 -25.37 -21.15 45.70
CA ILE A 581 -26.18 -20.14 46.39
C ILE A 581 -25.95 -18.78 45.75
N TRP A 582 -24.68 -18.38 45.54
CA TRP A 582 -24.36 -17.12 44.91
C TRP A 582 -25.00 -16.97 43.52
N ILE A 583 -24.90 -18.01 42.69
CA ILE A 583 -25.52 -18.02 41.35
C ILE A 583 -27.03 -17.82 41.46
N GLN A 584 -27.70 -18.58 42.34
CA GLN A 584 -29.16 -18.48 42.49
C GLN A 584 -29.59 -17.12 43.04
N GLU A 585 -28.85 -16.56 44.01
CA GLU A 585 -29.11 -15.21 44.54
C GLU A 585 -29.01 -14.14 43.44
N LYS A 586 -27.98 -14.19 42.59
CA LYS A 586 -27.83 -13.22 41.50
C LYS A 586 -28.92 -13.36 40.44
N LEU A 587 -29.31 -14.59 40.10
CA LEU A 587 -30.37 -14.87 39.13
C LEU A 587 -31.78 -14.52 39.63
N SER A 588 -32.03 -14.60 40.94
CA SER A 588 -33.35 -14.35 41.57
C SER A 588 -33.51 -12.95 42.18
N SER A 589 -32.46 -12.13 42.17
CA SER A 589 -32.50 -10.74 42.63
C SER A 589 -33.55 -9.88 41.92
N ASN A 590 -34.12 -8.89 42.62
CA ASN A 590 -35.06 -7.92 42.07
C ASN A 590 -34.68 -6.48 42.48
N PRO A 591 -34.29 -5.59 41.53
CA PRO A 591 -34.18 -5.84 40.09
C PRO A 591 -33.07 -6.85 39.77
N LYS A 592 -33.20 -7.53 38.63
CA LYS A 592 -32.29 -8.60 38.23
C LYS A 592 -30.86 -8.08 38.05
N GLU A 593 -29.97 -8.56 38.91
CA GLU A 593 -28.56 -8.16 38.94
C GLU A 593 -27.73 -8.83 37.86
N LEU A 594 -28.01 -10.07 37.43
CA LEU A 594 -27.26 -10.72 36.35
C LEU A 594 -28.16 -11.61 35.49
N GLU A 595 -27.83 -11.69 34.20
CA GLU A 595 -28.40 -12.64 33.27
C GLU A 595 -27.63 -13.97 33.30
N PRO A 596 -28.29 -15.13 33.05
CA PRO A 596 -27.61 -16.43 33.02
C PRO A 596 -26.41 -16.46 32.07
N ASN A 597 -26.54 -15.85 30.89
CA ASN A 597 -25.46 -15.82 29.90
C ASN A 597 -24.26 -14.96 30.34
N GLU A 598 -24.49 -13.91 31.14
CA GLU A 598 -23.42 -13.11 31.74
C GLU A 598 -22.61 -13.98 32.73
N ILE A 599 -23.30 -14.76 33.58
CA ILE A 599 -22.65 -15.68 34.52
C ILE A 599 -21.87 -16.77 33.78
N LYS A 600 -22.45 -17.38 32.73
CA LYS A 600 -21.79 -18.40 31.90
C LYS A 600 -20.51 -17.85 31.25
N ALA A 601 -20.55 -16.64 30.69
CA ALA A 601 -19.39 -16.01 30.08
C ALA A 601 -18.29 -15.69 31.11
N MET A 602 -18.66 -15.10 32.26
CA MET A 602 -17.72 -14.87 33.38
C MET A 602 -17.04 -16.17 33.82
N LEU A 603 -17.80 -17.26 33.88
CA LEU A 603 -17.28 -18.56 34.26
C LEU A 603 -16.30 -19.16 33.24
N ILE A 604 -16.59 -19.06 31.95
CA ILE A 604 -15.65 -19.48 30.88
C ILE A 604 -14.31 -18.76 31.05
N LEU A 605 -14.36 -17.45 31.28
CA LEU A 605 -13.17 -16.62 31.42
C LEU A 605 -12.42 -16.91 32.71
N ASN A 606 -13.11 -17.15 33.82
CA ASN A 606 -12.48 -17.51 35.08
C ASN A 606 -11.79 -18.89 35.00
N ILE A 607 -12.47 -19.90 34.44
CA ILE A 607 -11.89 -21.22 34.16
C ILE A 607 -10.62 -21.06 33.32
N TYR A 608 -10.69 -20.26 32.25
CA TYR A 608 -9.56 -20.08 31.35
C TYR A 608 -8.40 -19.30 31.99
N TYR A 609 -8.65 -18.08 32.45
CA TYR A 609 -7.60 -17.22 32.95
C TYR A 609 -7.01 -17.73 34.26
N ASP A 610 -7.83 -18.15 35.22
CA ASP A 610 -7.39 -18.44 36.57
C ASP A 610 -7.00 -19.90 36.80
N TYR A 611 -7.48 -20.82 35.97
CA TYR A 611 -7.21 -22.24 36.15
C TYR A 611 -6.51 -22.89 34.94
N TYR A 612 -6.93 -22.58 33.71
CA TYR A 612 -6.30 -23.14 32.50
C TYR A 612 -4.87 -22.61 32.33
N CYS A 613 -4.71 -21.29 32.20
CA CYS A 613 -3.40 -20.66 31.99
C CYS A 613 -2.40 -20.88 33.14
N ASN A 614 -2.89 -21.35 34.29
CA ASN A 614 -2.11 -21.69 35.49
C ASN A 614 -1.84 -23.19 35.65
N ASN A 615 -2.32 -24.04 34.73
CA ASN A 615 -2.24 -25.49 34.86
C ASN A 615 -2.88 -26.03 36.16
N GLN A 616 -4.03 -25.47 36.55
CA GLN A 616 -4.76 -25.78 37.79
C GLN A 616 -6.16 -26.35 37.55
N LEU A 617 -6.50 -26.76 36.31
CA LEU A 617 -7.84 -27.26 35.95
C LEU A 617 -8.33 -28.44 36.80
N GLU A 618 -7.42 -29.33 37.23
CA GLU A 618 -7.79 -30.48 38.08
C GLU A 618 -8.46 -30.05 39.40
N SER A 619 -8.10 -28.87 39.94
CA SER A 619 -8.71 -28.34 41.16
C SER A 619 -10.20 -28.01 41.01
N ILE A 620 -10.62 -27.63 39.81
CA ILE A 620 -11.99 -27.22 39.47
C ILE A 620 -12.74 -28.24 38.61
N LYS A 621 -12.17 -29.42 38.36
CA LYS A 621 -12.74 -30.45 37.49
C LYS A 621 -14.16 -30.89 37.89
N SER A 622 -14.46 -30.94 39.19
CA SER A 622 -15.78 -31.29 39.70
C SER A 622 -16.82 -30.16 39.62
N LEU A 623 -16.45 -28.97 39.13
CA LEU A 623 -17.37 -27.84 38.97
C LEU A 623 -18.47 -28.17 37.95
N LEU A 624 -18.16 -28.93 36.89
CA LEU A 624 -19.06 -29.21 35.77
C LEU A 624 -20.43 -29.75 36.20
N SER A 625 -20.48 -30.68 37.15
CA SER A 625 -21.73 -31.28 37.63
C SER A 625 -22.65 -30.28 38.34
N ILE A 626 -22.08 -29.22 38.91
CA ILE A 626 -22.83 -28.13 39.56
C ILE A 626 -23.34 -27.15 38.50
N LEU A 627 -22.52 -26.83 37.50
CA LEU A 627 -22.91 -25.95 36.39
C LEU A 627 -24.09 -26.50 35.60
N GLU A 628 -24.09 -27.80 35.32
CA GLU A 628 -25.20 -28.49 34.64
C GLU A 628 -26.52 -28.33 35.41
N LYS A 629 -26.46 -28.38 36.76
CA LYS A 629 -27.63 -28.27 37.63
C LYS A 629 -28.15 -26.82 37.76
N ASP A 630 -27.25 -25.87 37.96
CA ASP A 630 -27.64 -24.52 38.43
C ASP A 630 -27.81 -23.50 37.30
N LEU A 631 -27.10 -23.66 36.17
CA LEU A 631 -27.12 -22.70 35.05
C LEU A 631 -27.93 -23.15 33.83
N GLN A 632 -28.56 -24.35 33.89
CA GLN A 632 -29.36 -24.93 32.80
C GLN A 632 -28.65 -24.82 31.45
N LEU A 633 -27.46 -25.41 31.35
CA LEU A 633 -26.63 -25.31 30.15
C LEU A 633 -27.31 -25.96 28.94
N LEU A 634 -27.29 -25.26 27.80
CA LEU A 634 -27.64 -25.85 26.52
C LEU A 634 -26.61 -26.93 26.13
N PRO A 635 -26.98 -27.92 25.29
CA PRO A 635 -26.04 -28.95 24.84
C PRO A 635 -24.77 -28.37 24.19
N GLU A 636 -24.90 -27.26 23.46
CA GLU A 636 -23.79 -26.54 22.83
C GLU A 636 -22.86 -25.91 23.88
N GLU A 637 -23.43 -25.20 24.86
CA GLU A 637 -22.69 -24.56 25.95
C GLU A 637 -21.95 -25.60 26.80
N LEU A 638 -22.60 -26.72 27.08
CA LEU A 638 -22.03 -27.81 27.87
C LEU A 638 -20.78 -28.41 27.20
N ARG A 639 -20.77 -28.51 25.87
CA ARG A 639 -19.58 -28.96 25.12
C ARG A 639 -18.40 -27.99 25.29
N VAL A 640 -18.66 -26.68 25.26
CA VAL A 640 -17.63 -25.65 25.49
C VAL A 640 -17.03 -25.81 26.89
N PHE A 641 -17.86 -25.91 27.93
CA PHE A 641 -17.38 -26.10 29.31
C PHE A 641 -16.57 -27.38 29.47
N ARG A 642 -17.02 -28.49 28.86
CA ARG A 642 -16.29 -29.75 28.85
C ARG A 642 -14.93 -29.62 28.16
N ALA A 643 -14.87 -28.99 26.99
CA ALA A 643 -13.64 -28.77 26.25
C ALA A 643 -12.64 -27.86 26.99
N LEU A 644 -13.11 -26.87 27.75
CA LEU A 644 -12.20 -26.00 28.52
C LEU A 644 -11.71 -26.65 29.81
N LEU A 645 -12.57 -27.42 30.50
CA LEU A 645 -12.19 -28.09 31.76
C LEU A 645 -11.34 -29.34 31.54
N GLN A 646 -11.60 -30.07 30.46
CA GLN A 646 -10.95 -31.34 30.13
C GLN A 646 -10.67 -31.37 28.61
N PRO A 647 -9.76 -30.49 28.11
CA PRO A 647 -9.47 -30.36 26.67
C PRO A 647 -9.03 -31.68 26.06
N GLU A 648 -8.17 -32.38 26.77
CA GLU A 648 -7.73 -33.75 26.59
C GLU A 648 -8.85 -34.73 26.22
N GLN A 649 -9.97 -34.69 26.94
CA GLN A 649 -11.06 -35.64 26.75
C GLN A 649 -12.06 -35.20 25.68
N TYR A 650 -12.32 -33.90 25.55
CA TYR A 650 -13.47 -33.40 24.78
C TYR A 650 -13.12 -32.57 23.56
N ILE A 651 -11.88 -32.12 23.40
CA ILE A 651 -11.43 -31.54 22.13
C ILE A 651 -11.14 -32.67 21.16
N ILE A 652 -11.84 -32.65 20.02
CA ILE A 652 -11.75 -33.73 19.04
C ILE A 652 -10.34 -33.79 18.44
N GLY A 653 -9.70 -34.94 18.61
CA GLY A 653 -8.35 -35.22 18.11
C GLY A 653 -7.21 -34.74 19.01
N TYR A 654 -7.48 -34.42 20.29
CA TYR A 654 -6.44 -33.92 21.20
C TYR A 654 -5.38 -34.97 21.59
N HIS A 655 -5.79 -36.22 21.86
CA HIS A 655 -4.96 -37.28 22.47
C HIS A 655 -4.42 -38.37 21.54
N LYS A 656 -4.69 -38.34 20.23
CA LYS A 656 -4.28 -39.44 19.36
C LYS A 656 -2.76 -39.39 19.17
N GLU A 657 -2.03 -40.35 19.77
CA GLU A 657 -0.57 -40.55 19.73
C GLU A 657 0.04 -40.73 18.32
N ASN A 658 -0.69 -40.42 17.25
CA ASN A 658 -0.22 -40.41 15.85
C ASN A 658 -0.78 -39.23 15.02
N ASP A 659 -1.54 -38.29 15.60
CA ASP A 659 -2.14 -37.14 14.90
C ASP A 659 -1.47 -35.81 15.32
N ASP A 660 -0.14 -35.73 15.22
CA ASP A 660 0.58 -34.44 15.19
C ASP A 660 0.14 -33.56 13.99
N GLU A 661 -0.75 -34.07 13.12
CA GLU A 661 -1.27 -33.37 11.96
C GLU A 661 -2.40 -32.36 12.30
N ASN A 662 -3.16 -32.47 13.41
CA ASN A 662 -4.27 -31.52 13.66
C ASN A 662 -3.80 -30.18 14.26
N ALA A 663 -3.32 -29.28 13.40
CA ALA A 663 -2.67 -28.04 13.83
C ALA A 663 -3.54 -27.07 14.66
N LEU A 664 -4.89 -27.14 14.62
CA LEU A 664 -5.74 -26.31 15.49
C LEU A 664 -5.62 -26.71 16.96
N ASN A 665 -5.39 -28.00 17.26
CA ASN A 665 -5.26 -28.47 18.64
C ASN A 665 -4.00 -27.92 19.31
N ASN A 666 -2.94 -27.65 18.53
CA ASN A 666 -1.69 -27.07 19.02
C ASN A 666 -1.91 -25.71 19.67
N LEU A 667 -2.84 -24.88 19.15
CA LEU A 667 -3.19 -23.59 19.74
C LEU A 667 -3.63 -23.71 21.19
N PHE A 668 -4.25 -24.82 21.58
CA PHE A 668 -4.75 -25.02 22.94
C PHE A 668 -3.77 -25.79 23.83
N ARG A 669 -2.63 -26.28 23.34
CA ARG A 669 -1.64 -26.93 24.22
C ARG A 669 -1.01 -25.90 25.18
N LEU A 670 -0.85 -26.29 26.45
CA LEU A 670 -0.31 -25.39 27.49
C LEU A 670 1.16 -25.04 27.28
N ASN A 671 1.94 -25.93 26.64
CA ASN A 671 3.36 -25.73 26.35
C ASN A 671 3.63 -24.87 25.09
N CYS A 672 2.63 -24.14 24.59
CA CYS A 672 2.78 -23.21 23.47
C CYS A 672 3.72 -22.06 23.84
N THR A 673 4.85 -21.93 23.11
CA THR A 673 5.85 -20.86 23.31
C THR A 673 5.78 -19.76 22.26
N ASP A 674 5.00 -19.95 21.20
CA ASP A 674 4.82 -18.97 20.13
C ASP A 674 3.86 -17.86 20.57
N VAL A 675 4.29 -16.60 20.44
CA VAL A 675 3.53 -15.43 20.93
C VAL A 675 2.28 -15.17 20.10
N ASP A 676 2.32 -15.37 18.79
CA ASP A 676 1.17 -15.20 17.90
C ASP A 676 0.12 -16.28 18.18
N GLU A 677 0.57 -17.53 18.39
CA GLU A 677 -0.32 -18.62 18.79
C GLU A 677 -1.01 -18.34 20.13
N LEU A 678 -0.28 -17.78 21.09
CA LEU A 678 -0.84 -17.37 22.38
C LEU A 678 -1.90 -16.28 22.18
N GLY A 679 -1.58 -15.20 21.46
CA GLY A 679 -2.49 -14.10 21.17
C GLY A 679 -3.78 -14.57 20.47
N ILE A 680 -3.64 -15.46 19.49
CA ILE A 680 -4.78 -16.11 18.80
C ILE A 680 -5.59 -16.95 19.79
N ARG A 681 -4.97 -17.83 20.58
CA ARG A 681 -5.66 -18.68 21.58
C ARG A 681 -6.50 -17.82 22.54
N HIS A 682 -5.91 -16.79 23.12
CA HIS A 682 -6.59 -15.93 24.08
C HIS A 682 -7.80 -15.23 23.44
N SER A 683 -7.62 -14.67 22.25
CA SER A 683 -8.67 -14.01 21.49
C SER A 683 -9.80 -14.97 21.10
N LEU A 684 -9.49 -16.24 20.79
CA LEU A 684 -10.49 -17.28 20.51
C LEU A 684 -11.34 -17.65 21.73
N VAL A 685 -10.74 -17.72 22.92
CA VAL A 685 -11.51 -18.00 24.15
C VAL A 685 -12.39 -16.82 24.53
N ASN A 686 -11.89 -15.58 24.39
CA ASN A 686 -12.70 -14.37 24.56
C ASN A 686 -13.87 -14.32 23.60
N LEU A 687 -13.61 -14.61 22.32
CA LEU A 687 -14.65 -14.72 21.30
C LEU A 687 -15.74 -15.70 21.72
N MET A 688 -15.37 -16.91 22.15
CA MET A 688 -16.35 -17.91 22.60
C MET A 688 -17.15 -17.45 23.83
N ALA A 689 -16.49 -16.86 24.83
CA ALA A 689 -17.19 -16.32 25.99
C ALA A 689 -18.24 -15.27 25.59
N MET A 690 -17.91 -14.39 24.65
CA MET A 690 -18.80 -13.36 24.13
C MET A 690 -19.92 -13.91 23.24
N ILE A 691 -19.66 -14.98 22.47
CA ILE A 691 -20.70 -15.74 21.73
C ILE A 691 -21.72 -16.31 22.72
N ILE A 692 -21.25 -16.94 23.80
CA ILE A 692 -22.10 -17.50 24.86
C ILE A 692 -22.89 -16.40 25.57
N MET A 693 -22.27 -15.25 25.81
CA MET A 693 -22.95 -14.10 26.41
C MET A 693 -24.12 -13.60 25.54
N GLY A 694 -23.89 -13.44 24.23
CA GLY A 694 -24.94 -13.04 23.27
C GLY A 694 -25.97 -14.15 22.98
N GLY A 695 -25.62 -15.42 23.21
CA GLY A 695 -26.46 -16.58 22.95
C GLY A 695 -26.85 -16.71 21.48
N LYS A 696 -28.01 -17.34 21.20
CA LYS A 696 -28.56 -17.54 19.84
C LYS A 696 -28.83 -16.25 19.06
N LYS A 697 -28.80 -15.09 19.71
CA LYS A 697 -28.96 -13.78 19.05
C LYS A 697 -27.65 -13.31 18.38
N CYS A 698 -26.51 -13.79 18.83
CA CYS A 698 -25.21 -13.46 18.25
C CYS A 698 -25.08 -14.17 16.89
N PHE A 699 -24.77 -13.44 15.81
CA PHE A 699 -24.63 -14.08 14.50
C PHE A 699 -23.51 -15.14 14.46
N LEU A 700 -22.46 -14.96 15.28
CA LEU A 700 -21.35 -15.91 15.43
C LEU A 700 -21.76 -17.21 16.14
N TRP A 701 -22.91 -17.24 16.83
CA TRP A 701 -23.49 -18.49 17.34
C TRP A 701 -23.74 -19.48 16.21
N THR A 702 -24.27 -19.01 15.08
CA THR A 702 -24.51 -19.82 13.89
C THR A 702 -23.21 -20.45 13.40
N PHE A 703 -22.11 -19.69 13.36
CA PHE A 703 -20.81 -20.18 12.91
C PHE A 703 -20.21 -21.25 13.85
N ALA A 704 -20.39 -21.09 15.15
CA ALA A 704 -19.82 -22.00 16.15
C ALA A 704 -20.63 -23.30 16.31
N PHE A 705 -21.96 -23.23 16.23
CA PHE A 705 -22.83 -24.33 16.67
C PHE A 705 -23.81 -24.82 15.60
N GLU A 706 -24.26 -23.97 14.68
CA GLU A 706 -25.30 -24.28 13.69
C GLU A 706 -24.87 -23.88 12.27
N PRO A 707 -23.65 -24.21 11.79
CA PRO A 707 -23.08 -23.59 10.59
C PRO A 707 -23.88 -23.91 9.32
N LEU A 708 -24.56 -25.06 9.25
CA LEU A 708 -25.43 -25.42 8.12
C LEU A 708 -26.58 -24.42 7.89
N THR A 709 -26.98 -23.65 8.90
CA THR A 709 -27.96 -22.56 8.75
C THR A 709 -27.45 -21.43 7.85
N LEU A 710 -26.13 -21.38 7.59
CA LEU A 710 -25.53 -20.43 6.65
C LEU A 710 -25.79 -20.84 5.19
N GLU A 711 -26.19 -22.07 4.90
CA GLU A 711 -26.55 -22.49 3.54
C GLU A 711 -27.68 -21.60 3.00
N ASN A 712 -27.52 -21.12 1.77
CA ASN A 712 -28.40 -20.18 1.07
C ASN A 712 -28.47 -18.76 1.66
N SER A 713 -27.52 -18.39 2.52
CA SER A 713 -27.34 -17.03 3.04
C SER A 713 -26.15 -16.30 2.42
N PHE A 714 -26.08 -14.98 2.61
CA PHE A 714 -24.91 -14.16 2.29
C PHE A 714 -23.97 -14.13 3.49
N GLY A 715 -22.72 -14.58 3.30
CA GLY A 715 -21.72 -14.62 4.37
C GLY A 715 -21.31 -13.21 4.80
N PHE A 716 -21.40 -12.92 6.09
CA PHE A 716 -20.97 -11.65 6.67
C PHE A 716 -19.45 -11.49 6.53
N GLY A 717 -18.99 -10.40 5.91
CA GLY A 717 -17.58 -10.14 5.60
C GLY A 717 -17.07 -10.75 4.29
N SER A 718 -17.87 -11.52 3.55
CA SER A 718 -17.45 -12.07 2.25
C SER A 718 -17.22 -10.96 1.20
N THR A 719 -16.27 -11.09 0.29
CA THR A 719 -15.97 -10.01 -0.69
C THR A 719 -16.89 -9.99 -1.93
N TYR A 720 -17.47 -11.12 -2.33
CA TYR A 720 -18.44 -11.22 -3.43
C TYR A 720 -19.87 -11.44 -2.92
N GLY A 721 -20.84 -10.86 -3.64
CA GLY A 721 -22.28 -10.93 -3.33
C GLY A 721 -22.93 -12.25 -3.76
N SER A 722 -22.36 -13.40 -3.43
CA SER A 722 -22.98 -14.70 -3.74
C SER A 722 -23.50 -15.38 -2.47
N LYS A 723 -24.60 -16.14 -2.62
CA LYS A 723 -25.12 -16.98 -1.54
C LYS A 723 -24.24 -18.21 -1.37
N ILE A 724 -24.02 -18.63 -0.13
CA ILE A 724 -23.44 -19.93 0.22
C ILE A 724 -24.37 -21.01 -0.36
N ARG A 725 -23.88 -21.91 -1.22
CA ARG A 725 -24.67 -23.00 -1.83
C ARG A 725 -24.04 -24.34 -1.51
N ARG A 726 -24.74 -25.46 -1.76
CA ARG A 726 -24.29 -26.85 -1.47
C ARG A 726 -22.94 -27.28 -2.05
N ASN A 727 -22.37 -26.52 -2.99
CA ASN A 727 -21.02 -26.77 -3.52
C ASN A 727 -19.92 -26.00 -2.78
N GLY A 728 -20.31 -25.21 -1.79
CA GLY A 728 -19.43 -24.40 -0.95
C GLY A 728 -19.14 -23.08 -1.61
N VAL A 729 -18.77 -22.10 -0.80
CA VAL A 729 -18.14 -20.88 -1.28
C VAL A 729 -16.76 -20.79 -0.67
N HIS A 730 -15.87 -20.09 -1.33
CA HIS A 730 -14.71 -19.56 -0.62
C HIS A 730 -15.24 -18.47 0.28
N TYR A 731 -15.31 -18.67 1.59
CA TYR A 731 -16.03 -17.75 2.49
C TYR A 731 -15.38 -16.35 2.56
N ASP A 732 -14.06 -16.29 2.44
CA ASP A 732 -13.27 -15.07 2.32
C ASP A 732 -13.60 -14.31 1.03
N CYS A 733 -13.45 -14.96 -0.13
CA CYS A 733 -13.69 -14.25 -1.38
C CYS A 733 -15.17 -14.13 -1.73
N GLY A 734 -16.00 -15.13 -1.44
CA GLY A 734 -17.41 -15.26 -1.86
C GLY A 734 -17.59 -15.87 -3.25
N CYS A 735 -16.53 -16.45 -3.85
CA CYS A 735 -16.62 -17.10 -5.15
C CYS A 735 -17.35 -18.44 -5.08
N ILE A 736 -18.16 -18.72 -6.10
CA ILE A 736 -18.71 -20.06 -6.37
C ILE A 736 -17.84 -20.71 -7.43
N ILE A 737 -17.25 -21.86 -7.10
CA ILE A 737 -16.56 -22.70 -8.07
C ILE A 737 -17.57 -23.71 -8.59
N SER A 738 -17.71 -23.76 -9.92
CA SER A 738 -18.56 -24.74 -10.59
C SER A 738 -18.04 -26.16 -10.35
N HIS A 739 -18.88 -27.16 -10.64
CA HIS A 739 -18.51 -28.57 -10.51
C HIS A 739 -17.30 -28.98 -11.38
N THR A 740 -16.92 -28.14 -12.37
CA THR A 740 -15.79 -28.34 -13.26
C THR A 740 -14.51 -27.63 -12.79
N GLY A 741 -14.52 -26.96 -11.64
CA GLY A 741 -13.37 -26.20 -11.13
C GLY A 741 -13.28 -24.76 -11.65
N GLU A 742 -14.15 -24.36 -12.59
CA GLU A 742 -14.18 -23.00 -13.12
C GLU A 742 -14.94 -22.06 -12.17
N LEU A 743 -14.38 -20.86 -11.92
CA LEU A 743 -15.10 -19.79 -11.23
C LEU A 743 -16.35 -19.39 -12.01
N ALA A 744 -17.53 -19.50 -11.40
CA ALA A 744 -18.71 -18.84 -11.96
C ALA A 744 -18.46 -17.32 -11.92
N ASN A 745 -18.67 -16.63 -13.05
CA ASN A 745 -18.47 -15.18 -13.20
C ASN A 745 -19.19 -14.40 -12.08
N ALA A 746 -18.47 -14.12 -11.00
CA ALA A 746 -18.92 -13.20 -9.96
C ALA A 746 -18.57 -11.80 -10.44
N SER A 747 -19.57 -10.99 -10.76
CA SER A 747 -19.34 -9.56 -10.95
C SER A 747 -18.93 -8.96 -9.60
N PRO A 748 -17.79 -8.24 -9.50
CA PRO A 748 -17.50 -7.44 -8.32
C PRO A 748 -18.57 -6.35 -8.22
N GLN A 749 -19.63 -6.60 -7.44
CA GLN A 749 -20.76 -5.69 -7.28
C GLN A 749 -20.68 -4.86 -5.99
N THR A 750 -19.69 -5.10 -5.14
CA THR A 750 -19.59 -4.45 -3.83
C THR A 750 -18.21 -3.87 -3.62
N THR A 751 -18.15 -2.59 -3.24
CA THR A 751 -16.97 -1.98 -2.64
C THR A 751 -16.65 -2.79 -1.37
N PRO A 752 -15.52 -3.51 -1.30
CA PRO A 752 -15.23 -4.32 -0.14
C PRO A 752 -15.11 -3.43 1.09
N LEU A 753 -15.51 -3.96 2.25
CA LEU A 753 -15.08 -3.46 3.55
C LEU A 753 -13.56 -3.17 3.51
N ASN A 754 -13.11 -2.09 4.17
CA ASN A 754 -11.67 -1.81 4.27
C ASN A 754 -10.91 -3.02 4.80
N LYS A 755 -9.71 -3.30 4.28
CA LYS A 755 -8.89 -4.47 4.65
C LYS A 755 -8.84 -4.68 6.18
N PRO A 756 -8.46 -3.71 7.04
CA PRO A 756 -8.40 -3.92 8.49
C PRO A 756 -9.72 -4.39 9.11
N ILE A 757 -10.86 -3.89 8.60
CA ILE A 757 -12.18 -4.22 9.12
C ILE A 757 -12.56 -5.64 8.71
N VAL A 758 -12.33 -5.99 7.44
CA VAL A 758 -12.50 -7.36 6.92
C VAL A 758 -11.71 -8.35 7.75
N TYR A 759 -10.45 -8.05 8.07
CA TYR A 759 -9.60 -8.97 8.83
C TYR A 759 -10.07 -9.18 10.27
N VAL A 760 -10.68 -8.19 10.94
CA VAL A 760 -11.35 -8.40 12.24
C VAL A 760 -12.58 -9.31 12.10
N VAL A 761 -13.38 -9.11 11.04
CA VAL A 761 -14.55 -9.94 10.75
C VAL A 761 -14.15 -11.39 10.41
N TYR A 762 -13.09 -11.57 9.62
CA TYR A 762 -12.51 -12.87 9.30
C TYR A 762 -11.98 -13.57 10.53
N PHE A 763 -11.22 -12.88 11.39
CA PHE A 763 -10.77 -13.46 12.65
C PHE A 763 -11.96 -14.00 13.47
N SER A 764 -13.03 -13.19 13.60
CA SER A 764 -14.23 -13.56 14.35
C SER A 764 -14.99 -14.75 13.74
N THR A 765 -15.16 -14.77 12.42
CA THR A 765 -15.92 -15.82 11.71
C THR A 765 -15.14 -17.13 11.63
N PHE A 766 -13.86 -17.10 11.22
CA PHE A 766 -12.99 -18.29 11.23
C PHE A 766 -12.72 -18.78 12.65
N GLY A 767 -12.68 -17.88 13.64
CA GLY A 767 -12.53 -18.25 15.05
C GLY A 767 -13.74 -19.03 15.58
N ALA A 768 -14.96 -18.62 15.21
CA ALA A 768 -16.16 -19.38 15.52
C ALA A 768 -16.17 -20.75 14.82
N MET A 769 -15.76 -20.83 13.54
CA MET A 769 -15.60 -22.10 12.83
C MET A 769 -14.52 -23.01 13.45
N ALA A 770 -13.43 -22.43 13.97
CA ALA A 770 -12.39 -23.19 14.66
C ALA A 770 -12.97 -23.90 15.90
N TRP A 771 -13.80 -23.20 16.68
CA TRP A 771 -14.54 -23.83 17.78
C TRP A 771 -15.50 -24.93 17.30
N HIS A 772 -16.19 -24.75 16.17
CA HIS A 772 -17.02 -25.81 15.60
C HIS A 772 -16.20 -27.08 15.31
N LEU A 773 -15.03 -26.92 14.69
CA LEU A 773 -14.11 -28.02 14.42
C LEU A 773 -13.68 -28.70 15.72
N LEU A 774 -13.30 -27.94 16.75
CA LEU A 774 -12.81 -28.50 18.02
C LEU A 774 -13.89 -29.28 18.81
N LEU A 775 -15.17 -28.90 18.67
CA LEU A 775 -16.27 -29.40 19.50
C LEU A 775 -17.13 -30.50 18.85
N TYR A 776 -17.10 -30.65 17.52
CA TYR A 776 -17.96 -31.59 16.81
C TYR A 776 -17.16 -32.56 15.92
N GLU A 777 -17.49 -33.85 16.02
CA GLU A 777 -16.88 -34.90 15.21
C GLU A 777 -17.23 -34.72 13.72
N ASN A 778 -18.53 -34.51 13.43
CA ASN A 778 -19.05 -34.27 12.08
C ASN A 778 -18.84 -32.82 11.58
N ALA A 779 -18.05 -32.01 12.30
CA ALA A 779 -17.81 -30.60 11.93
C ALA A 779 -17.30 -30.43 10.50
N VAL A 780 -16.48 -31.39 10.05
CA VAL A 780 -15.90 -31.37 8.71
C VAL A 780 -16.99 -31.54 7.66
N GLU A 781 -17.96 -32.43 7.87
CA GLU A 781 -19.07 -32.61 6.94
C GLU A 781 -19.97 -31.37 6.89
N ASN A 782 -20.13 -30.68 8.02
CA ASN A 782 -20.93 -29.47 8.12
C ASN A 782 -20.29 -28.27 7.41
N LEU A 783 -18.96 -28.18 7.43
CA LEU A 783 -18.21 -27.06 6.87
C LEU A 783 -17.72 -27.34 5.45
N TYR A 784 -17.07 -28.47 5.22
CA TYR A 784 -16.44 -28.82 3.95
C TYR A 784 -17.45 -29.31 2.91
N GLY A 785 -17.57 -28.60 1.79
CA GLY A 785 -18.58 -28.88 0.77
C GLY A 785 -19.78 -27.96 0.94
N PRO A 786 -20.57 -28.02 2.04
CA PRO A 786 -21.73 -27.14 2.20
C PRO A 786 -21.41 -25.65 2.37
N ILE A 787 -20.29 -25.30 3.02
CA ILE A 787 -19.97 -23.92 3.40
C ILE A 787 -18.63 -23.48 2.81
N LEU A 788 -17.57 -24.24 3.06
CA LEU A 788 -16.23 -24.04 2.52
C LEU A 788 -16.04 -24.89 1.27
N ALA A 789 -15.65 -24.25 0.17
CA ALA A 789 -15.42 -24.94 -1.09
C ALA A 789 -14.26 -25.96 -1.00
N PRO A 790 -14.44 -27.21 -1.46
CA PRO A 790 -13.40 -28.24 -1.46
C PRO A 790 -12.09 -27.83 -2.15
N SER A 791 -12.18 -27.05 -3.24
CA SER A 791 -11.02 -26.53 -3.98
C SER A 791 -10.20 -25.51 -3.21
N ALA A 792 -10.79 -24.78 -2.25
CA ALA A 792 -10.03 -23.87 -1.38
C ALA A 792 -9.09 -24.64 -0.43
N ILE A 793 -9.48 -25.86 -0.08
CA ILE A 793 -8.88 -26.68 0.98
C ILE A 793 -7.95 -27.75 0.41
N ASN A 794 -8.20 -28.21 -0.82
CA ASN A 794 -7.41 -29.26 -1.47
C ASN A 794 -6.28 -28.74 -2.37
N ASP A 795 -6.04 -27.42 -2.42
CA ASP A 795 -4.99 -26.83 -3.26
C ASP A 795 -3.62 -27.46 -2.96
N THR A 796 -3.10 -28.22 -3.92
CA THR A 796 -1.84 -28.97 -3.83
C THR A 796 -0.62 -28.14 -4.27
N THR A 797 -0.81 -26.89 -4.69
CA THR A 797 0.24 -26.10 -5.34
C THR A 797 1.02 -25.19 -4.40
N ALA A 798 0.52 -24.93 -3.18
CA ALA A 798 1.28 -24.17 -2.18
C ALA A 798 2.39 -25.02 -1.55
N ASP A 799 3.65 -24.55 -1.59
CA ASP A 799 4.80 -25.15 -0.89
C ASP A 799 4.60 -25.25 0.64
N VAL A 800 3.58 -24.58 1.19
CA VAL A 800 2.98 -25.01 2.45
C VAL A 800 2.09 -26.19 2.13
N ARG A 801 2.67 -27.40 2.08
CA ARG A 801 1.90 -28.65 2.12
C ARG A 801 0.85 -28.46 3.20
N MET A 802 -0.44 -28.37 2.84
CA MET A 802 -1.52 -28.57 3.81
C MET A 802 -1.36 -30.02 4.27
N SER A 803 -0.53 -30.22 5.28
CA SER A 803 -0.16 -31.51 5.83
C SER A 803 -1.43 -32.18 6.32
N GLY A 804 -1.59 -33.47 6.02
CA GLY A 804 -2.80 -34.17 6.41
C GLY A 804 -3.22 -35.23 5.42
N ASN A 805 -3.22 -36.49 5.87
CA ASN A 805 -3.72 -37.60 5.05
C ASN A 805 -5.25 -37.67 5.00
N ASN A 806 -5.96 -36.90 5.84
CA ASN A 806 -7.41 -36.89 5.94
C ASN A 806 -8.02 -35.48 5.79
N GLN A 807 -9.30 -35.44 5.41
CA GLN A 807 -10.03 -34.21 5.12
C GLN A 807 -10.13 -33.27 6.33
N ARG A 808 -10.31 -33.82 7.54
CA ARG A 808 -10.41 -33.04 8.77
C ARG A 808 -9.16 -32.21 9.00
N THR A 809 -8.00 -32.84 8.89
CA THR A 809 -6.71 -32.18 9.05
C THR A 809 -6.56 -31.01 8.07
N LYS A 810 -6.94 -31.19 6.80
CA LYS A 810 -6.90 -30.12 5.80
C LYS A 810 -7.79 -28.93 6.17
N VAL A 811 -9.02 -29.18 6.62
CA VAL A 811 -9.92 -28.08 7.06
C VAL A 811 -9.35 -27.36 8.27
N CYS A 812 -8.82 -28.10 9.24
CA CYS A 812 -8.19 -27.51 10.42
C CYS A 812 -6.99 -26.63 10.04
N HIS A 813 -6.11 -27.11 9.16
CA HIS A 813 -4.99 -26.31 8.67
C HIS A 813 -5.43 -25.05 7.93
N PHE A 814 -6.43 -25.17 7.06
CA PHE A 814 -6.99 -24.02 6.35
C PHE A 814 -7.52 -22.96 7.31
N VAL A 815 -8.36 -23.35 8.28
CA VAL A 815 -8.92 -22.41 9.27
C VAL A 815 -7.82 -21.80 10.13
N ARG A 816 -6.83 -22.60 10.57
CA ARG A 816 -5.67 -22.09 11.31
C ARG A 816 -4.89 -21.06 10.49
N ALA A 817 -4.54 -21.38 9.24
CA ALA A 817 -3.80 -20.47 8.37
C ALA A 817 -4.54 -19.13 8.19
N ARG A 818 -5.87 -19.17 8.06
CA ARG A 818 -6.68 -17.95 8.00
C ARG A 818 -6.61 -17.14 9.30
N LEU A 819 -6.73 -17.77 10.47
CA LEU A 819 -6.57 -17.10 11.76
C LEU A 819 -5.22 -16.39 11.88
N PHE A 820 -4.12 -17.08 11.56
CA PHE A 820 -2.79 -16.48 11.57
C PHE A 820 -2.67 -15.31 10.61
N SER A 821 -3.05 -15.50 9.33
CA SER A 821 -2.97 -14.42 8.35
C SER A 821 -3.76 -13.18 8.78
N THR A 822 -4.91 -13.38 9.44
CA THR A 822 -5.74 -12.28 9.94
C THR A 822 -5.11 -11.58 11.13
N PHE A 823 -4.51 -12.33 12.06
CA PHE A 823 -3.85 -11.79 13.22
C PHE A 823 -2.57 -11.03 12.84
N ASP A 824 -1.75 -11.61 11.95
CA ASP A 824 -0.52 -11.00 11.44
C ASP A 824 -0.82 -9.68 10.72
N PHE A 825 -1.86 -9.66 9.89
CA PHE A 825 -2.28 -8.46 9.18
C PHE A 825 -2.69 -7.34 10.15
N LEU A 826 -3.48 -7.66 11.17
CA LEU A 826 -3.89 -6.69 12.19
C LEU A 826 -2.69 -6.19 13.00
N SER A 827 -1.72 -7.06 13.29
CA SER A 827 -0.48 -6.70 13.97
C SER A 827 0.36 -5.73 13.13
N ILE A 828 0.55 -6.01 11.84
CA ILE A 828 1.29 -5.14 10.91
C ILE A 828 0.64 -3.76 10.80
N ASN A 829 -0.69 -3.68 10.66
CA ASN A 829 -1.39 -2.41 10.53
C ASN A 829 -1.46 -1.58 11.81
N ASN A 830 -1.17 -2.18 12.97
CA ASN A 830 -1.03 -1.48 14.23
C ASN A 830 0.45 -1.28 14.58
N ASN A 831 1.26 -0.78 13.63
CA ASN A 831 2.69 -0.54 13.79
C ASN A 831 3.50 -1.77 14.21
N GLN A 832 3.12 -2.96 13.73
CA GLN A 832 3.76 -4.24 14.09
C GLN A 832 3.65 -4.59 15.58
N ASN A 833 2.60 -4.12 16.26
CA ASN A 833 2.36 -4.38 17.67
C ASN A 833 1.23 -5.42 17.86
N GLN A 834 1.61 -6.63 18.27
CA GLN A 834 0.68 -7.74 18.54
C GLN A 834 -0.29 -7.43 19.70
N ASN A 835 0.18 -6.71 20.73
CA ASN A 835 -0.67 -6.34 21.86
C ASN A 835 -1.78 -5.39 21.42
N ASP A 836 -1.50 -4.44 20.51
CA ASP A 836 -2.51 -3.54 19.96
C ASP A 836 -3.57 -4.32 19.15
N ALA A 837 -3.16 -5.37 18.42
CA ALA A 837 -4.08 -6.26 17.71
C ALA A 837 -5.01 -7.02 18.68
N CYS A 838 -4.47 -7.61 19.76
CA CYS A 838 -5.25 -8.26 20.82
C CYS A 838 -6.26 -7.30 21.46
N ILE A 839 -5.84 -6.08 21.82
CA ILE A 839 -6.70 -5.09 22.46
C ILE A 839 -7.83 -4.67 21.51
N LEU A 840 -7.51 -4.44 20.23
CA LEU A 840 -8.50 -4.08 19.21
C LEU A 840 -9.52 -5.22 19.01
N LEU A 841 -9.06 -6.47 18.85
CA LEU A 841 -9.92 -7.64 18.71
C LEU A 841 -10.85 -7.79 19.91
N ASN A 842 -10.29 -7.81 21.12
CA ASN A 842 -11.08 -7.93 22.36
C ASN A 842 -12.13 -6.81 22.48
N SER A 843 -11.76 -5.58 22.16
CA SER A 843 -12.67 -4.42 22.19
C SER A 843 -13.81 -4.55 21.17
N CYS A 844 -13.52 -5.02 19.95
CA CYS A 844 -14.54 -5.27 18.93
C CYS A 844 -15.49 -6.40 19.34
N ILE A 845 -14.96 -7.49 19.91
CA ILE A 845 -15.76 -8.64 20.37
C ILE A 845 -16.68 -8.22 21.54
N GLU A 846 -16.17 -7.50 22.54
CA GLU A 846 -16.98 -7.01 23.66
C GLU A 846 -18.08 -6.06 23.17
N ARG A 847 -17.76 -5.14 22.26
CA ARG A 847 -18.74 -4.20 21.69
C ARG A 847 -19.82 -4.93 20.91
N MET A 848 -19.47 -5.95 20.12
CA MET A 848 -20.43 -6.77 19.39
C MET A 848 -21.38 -7.53 20.33
N ALA A 849 -20.85 -8.09 21.43
CA ALA A 849 -21.67 -8.76 22.45
C ALA A 849 -22.64 -7.78 23.13
N LEU A 850 -22.18 -6.57 23.45
CA LEU A 850 -23.02 -5.54 24.07
C LEU A 850 -24.22 -5.19 23.18
N LEU A 851 -23.98 -4.92 21.90
CA LEU A 851 -25.03 -4.59 20.93
C LEU A 851 -26.05 -5.73 20.77
N THR A 852 -25.57 -6.97 20.82
CA THR A 852 -26.42 -8.18 20.75
C THR A 852 -27.36 -8.30 21.95
N ILE A 853 -26.90 -7.94 23.15
CA ILE A 853 -27.64 -8.14 24.40
C ILE A 853 -28.56 -6.94 24.71
N ASN A 854 -28.06 -5.71 24.58
CA ASN A 854 -28.72 -4.51 25.09
C ASN A 854 -29.54 -3.74 24.05
N GLU A 855 -29.11 -3.74 22.78
CA GLU A 855 -29.69 -2.82 21.78
C GLU A 855 -30.62 -3.51 20.78
N GLN A 856 -30.75 -4.85 20.82
CA GLN A 856 -31.46 -5.65 19.80
C GLN A 856 -31.21 -5.10 18.39
N SER A 857 -29.95 -4.76 18.09
CA SER A 857 -29.60 -4.09 16.85
C SER A 857 -30.08 -4.95 15.69
N SER A 858 -31.06 -4.47 14.94
CA SER A 858 -31.80 -5.24 13.93
C SER A 858 -30.93 -5.77 12.80
N TRP A 859 -29.71 -5.24 12.66
CA TRP A 859 -28.70 -5.63 11.70
C TRP A 859 -27.88 -6.86 12.12
N ILE A 860 -27.84 -7.20 13.42
CA ILE A 860 -27.17 -8.41 13.91
C ILE A 860 -28.15 -9.58 13.75
N LYS A 861 -27.93 -10.41 12.72
CA LYS A 861 -28.82 -11.51 12.34
C LYS A 861 -28.04 -12.81 12.23
N ALA A 862 -28.67 -13.93 12.55
CA ALA A 862 -28.07 -15.27 12.43
C ALA A 862 -27.62 -15.62 11.00
N SER A 863 -28.29 -15.05 9.98
CA SER A 863 -27.95 -15.16 8.57
C SER A 863 -28.52 -13.96 7.78
N TYR A 864 -27.92 -13.63 6.64
CA TYR A 864 -28.36 -12.54 5.77
C TYR A 864 -29.01 -13.09 4.50
N GLY A 865 -30.27 -12.75 4.25
CA GLY A 865 -31.06 -13.33 3.17
C GLY A 865 -30.81 -12.69 1.80
N THR A 866 -30.36 -11.43 1.81
CA THR A 866 -30.06 -10.60 0.63
C THR A 866 -28.70 -9.92 0.73
N SER A 867 -28.11 -9.55 -0.41
CA SER A 867 -26.84 -8.80 -0.44
C SER A 867 -26.97 -7.40 0.18
N ALA A 868 -28.15 -6.78 0.08
CA ALA A 868 -28.43 -5.48 0.67
C ALA A 868 -28.44 -5.55 2.21
N GLU A 869 -29.12 -6.56 2.78
CA GLU A 869 -29.11 -6.77 4.23
C GLU A 869 -27.71 -7.02 4.79
N LYS A 870 -26.88 -7.76 4.04
CA LYS A 870 -25.47 -7.96 4.38
C LYS A 870 -24.71 -6.62 4.37
N LEU A 871 -24.85 -5.83 3.31
CA LEU A 871 -24.15 -4.55 3.16
C LEU A 871 -24.54 -3.55 4.26
N ASP A 872 -25.83 -3.48 4.60
CA ASP A 872 -26.33 -2.65 5.69
C ASP A 872 -25.72 -3.08 7.03
N ALA A 873 -25.65 -4.38 7.28
CA ALA A 873 -25.03 -4.93 8.48
C ALA A 873 -23.52 -4.67 8.55
N GLU A 874 -22.81 -4.79 7.43
CA GLU A 874 -21.38 -4.47 7.33
C GLU A 874 -21.12 -2.99 7.61
N THR A 875 -21.98 -2.11 7.08
CA THR A 875 -21.94 -0.67 7.35
C THR A 875 -22.19 -0.36 8.83
N MET A 876 -23.20 -1.01 9.43
CA MET A 876 -23.48 -0.84 10.85
C MET A 876 -22.35 -1.39 11.73
N TYR A 877 -21.71 -2.48 11.33
CA TYR A 877 -20.54 -3.02 12.03
C TYR A 877 -19.37 -2.05 12.02
N ILE A 878 -19.06 -1.42 10.87
CA ILE A 878 -18.05 -0.36 10.79
C ILE A 878 -18.37 0.73 11.81
N ASN A 879 -19.60 1.26 11.78
CA ASN A 879 -19.97 2.44 12.53
C ASN A 879 -20.09 2.18 14.04
N GLN A 880 -20.71 1.06 14.43
CA GLN A 880 -21.10 0.80 15.83
C GLN A 880 -20.10 -0.09 16.58
N VAL A 881 -19.28 -0.88 15.87
CA VAL A 881 -18.31 -1.81 16.47
C VAL A 881 -16.88 -1.34 16.20
N PHE A 882 -16.45 -1.33 14.94
CA PHE A 882 -15.03 -1.12 14.62
C PHE A 882 -14.55 0.30 14.92
N SER A 883 -15.25 1.33 14.44
CA SER A 883 -14.86 2.72 14.65
C SER A 883 -14.86 3.10 16.13
N VAL A 884 -15.86 2.64 16.88
CA VAL A 884 -15.93 2.84 18.34
C VAL A 884 -14.76 2.17 19.05
N ALA A 885 -14.48 0.88 18.77
CA ALA A 885 -13.36 0.17 19.37
C ALA A 885 -12.01 0.84 19.04
N LYS A 886 -11.85 1.30 17.80
CA LYS A 886 -10.64 1.98 17.32
C LYS A 886 -10.43 3.34 18.01
N GLU A 887 -11.49 4.11 18.22
CA GLU A 887 -11.43 5.37 18.97
C GLU A 887 -11.06 5.14 20.45
N HIS A 888 -11.52 4.04 21.04
CA HIS A 888 -11.23 3.69 22.43
C HIS A 888 -9.85 3.04 22.63
N LEU A 889 -9.23 2.53 21.56
CA LEU A 889 -7.98 1.79 21.60
C LEU A 889 -6.85 2.54 22.35
N PRO A 890 -6.58 3.84 22.14
CA PRO A 890 -5.53 4.55 22.87
C PRO A 890 -5.76 4.58 24.38
N LYS A 891 -7.01 4.72 24.84
CA LYS A 891 -7.36 4.72 26.26
C LYS A 891 -7.18 3.33 26.87
N CYS A 892 -7.61 2.29 26.16
CA CYS A 892 -7.46 0.90 26.60
C CYS A 892 -5.98 0.51 26.70
N LYS A 893 -5.19 0.90 25.70
CA LYS A 893 -3.73 0.73 25.69
C LYS A 893 -3.07 1.41 26.87
N ALA A 894 -3.36 2.69 27.10
CA ALA A 894 -2.81 3.43 28.24
C ALA A 894 -3.13 2.75 29.59
N TYR A 895 -4.35 2.24 29.75
CA TYR A 895 -4.74 1.51 30.97
C TYR A 895 -4.04 0.15 31.11
N ILE A 896 -3.95 -0.63 30.04
CA ILE A 896 -3.24 -1.92 30.04
C ILE A 896 -1.75 -1.70 30.32
N ASP A 897 -1.17 -0.64 29.78
CA ASP A 897 0.17 -0.20 30.08
C ASP A 897 0.30 0.15 31.57
N GLU A 898 -0.60 0.95 32.15
CA GLU A 898 -0.61 1.23 33.60
C GLU A 898 -0.67 -0.04 34.47
N LEU A 899 -1.37 -1.08 34.02
CA LEU A 899 -1.42 -2.37 34.73
C LEU A 899 -0.09 -3.15 34.67
N HIS A 900 0.66 -3.02 33.56
CA HIS A 900 1.97 -3.67 33.38
C HIS A 900 3.11 -2.89 34.03
N LEU A 901 3.03 -1.56 34.01
CA LEU A 901 4.13 -0.65 34.30
C LEU A 901 4.02 -0.18 35.74
N GLN A 902 4.72 -0.87 36.63
CA GLN A 902 4.69 -0.60 38.07
C GLN A 902 5.78 0.36 38.52
N SER A 903 6.92 0.41 37.80
CA SER A 903 8.00 1.33 38.14
C SER A 903 7.83 2.68 37.46
N GLN A 904 8.25 3.76 38.13
CA GLN A 904 8.27 5.11 37.53
C GLN A 904 9.08 5.15 36.23
N ILE A 905 10.11 4.31 36.13
CA ILE A 905 10.95 4.16 34.94
C ILE A 905 10.19 3.51 33.77
N GLN A 906 9.43 2.45 34.05
CA GLN A 906 8.57 1.79 33.07
C GLN A 906 7.49 2.75 32.55
N MET A 907 6.82 3.47 33.45
CA MET A 907 5.82 4.49 33.07
C MET A 907 6.46 5.63 32.27
N ALA A 908 7.64 6.10 32.66
CA ALA A 908 8.38 7.13 31.94
C ALA A 908 8.77 6.66 30.53
N LEU A 909 9.23 5.42 30.38
CA LEU A 909 9.57 4.82 29.09
C LEU A 909 8.33 4.61 28.21
N GLN A 910 7.20 4.19 28.76
CA GLN A 910 5.96 4.06 27.98
C GLN A 910 5.40 5.42 27.57
N LYS A 911 5.46 6.41 28.47
CA LYS A 911 5.12 7.79 28.15
C LYS A 911 6.04 8.36 27.09
N PHE A 912 7.31 7.95 27.08
CA PHE A 912 8.23 8.26 25.99
C PHE A 912 7.75 7.60 24.69
N ILE A 913 7.48 6.29 24.68
CA ILE A 913 6.97 5.53 23.52
C ILE A 913 5.70 6.15 22.94
N SER A 914 4.70 6.46 23.76
CA SER A 914 3.41 7.00 23.31
C SER A 914 3.51 8.41 22.73
N ARG A 915 4.61 9.12 23.00
CA ARG A 915 4.91 10.45 22.44
C ARG A 915 5.79 10.39 21.21
N ILE A 916 6.35 9.22 20.88
CA ILE A 916 7.12 9.04 19.65
C ILE A 916 6.18 9.33 18.47
N PRO A 917 6.51 10.29 17.59
CA PRO A 917 5.67 10.64 16.45
C PRO A 917 5.40 9.41 15.59
N ILE A 918 4.15 9.20 15.18
CA ILE A 918 3.80 8.14 14.23
C ILE A 918 4.29 8.56 12.85
N VAL A 919 4.98 7.68 12.12
CA VAL A 919 5.27 7.90 10.70
C VAL A 919 3.94 7.79 9.97
N ILE A 920 3.43 8.91 9.45
CA ILE A 920 2.14 8.91 8.76
C ILE A 920 2.26 8.11 7.47
N GLN A 921 1.54 6.98 7.38
CA GLN A 921 1.43 6.12 6.21
C GLN A 921 0.06 6.28 5.56
N MET A 922 -0.08 5.84 4.31
CA MET A 922 -1.37 5.88 3.58
C MET A 922 -2.49 5.11 4.29
N SER A 923 -2.14 4.06 5.03
CA SER A 923 -3.07 3.28 5.86
C SER A 923 -3.76 4.13 6.95
N HIS A 924 -3.07 5.16 7.46
CA HIS A 924 -3.66 6.11 8.43
C HIS A 924 -4.69 7.01 7.77
N PHE A 925 -4.41 7.55 6.57
CA PHE A 925 -5.39 8.33 5.80
C PHE A 925 -6.60 7.49 5.41
N THR A 926 -6.36 6.25 4.97
CA THR A 926 -7.43 5.30 4.63
C THR A 926 -8.29 5.03 5.86
N THR A 927 -7.68 4.77 7.01
CA THR A 927 -8.39 4.60 8.29
C THR A 927 -9.24 5.82 8.64
N GLU A 928 -8.66 7.01 8.59
CA GLU A 928 -9.33 8.25 9.00
C GLU A 928 -10.50 8.56 8.07
N TRP A 929 -10.39 8.25 6.78
CA TRP A 929 -11.48 8.39 5.81
C TRP A 929 -12.73 7.57 6.19
N TYR A 930 -12.55 6.34 6.70
CA TYR A 930 -13.67 5.51 7.16
C TYR A 930 -14.27 5.97 8.49
N ASN A 931 -13.74 7.04 9.10
CA ASN A 931 -14.41 7.69 10.20
C ASN A 931 -15.73 8.28 9.68
N PRO A 932 -16.88 7.96 10.31
CA PRO A 932 -18.19 8.45 9.88
C PRO A 932 -18.24 9.97 9.65
N LYS A 933 -17.42 10.73 10.39
CA LYS A 933 -17.29 12.18 10.26
C LYS A 933 -16.94 12.67 8.84
N TYR A 934 -16.23 11.87 8.04
CA TYR A 934 -15.80 12.26 6.68
C TYR A 934 -16.57 11.54 5.57
N SER A 935 -17.44 10.59 5.92
CA SER A 935 -18.22 9.80 4.95
C SER A 935 -19.20 10.63 4.10
N GLU A 936 -19.52 11.85 4.53
CA GLU A 936 -20.41 12.79 3.84
C GLU A 936 -19.66 13.80 2.94
N LEU A 937 -18.32 13.84 2.97
CA LEU A 937 -17.54 14.77 2.15
C LEU A 937 -17.42 14.26 0.70
N PRO A 938 -17.53 15.12 -0.34
CA PRO A 938 -17.51 14.71 -1.74
C PRO A 938 -16.09 14.43 -2.28
N LEU A 939 -15.26 13.69 -1.53
CA LEU A 939 -13.86 13.39 -1.89
C LEU A 939 -13.72 12.10 -2.72
N ASN A 940 -14.60 11.90 -3.71
CA ASN A 940 -14.68 10.66 -4.50
C ASN A 940 -13.35 10.28 -5.19
N ILE A 941 -12.57 11.26 -5.65
CA ILE A 941 -11.27 11.02 -6.28
C ILE A 941 -10.24 10.55 -5.24
N ILE A 942 -10.16 11.21 -4.09
CA ILE A 942 -9.27 10.80 -2.99
C ILE A 942 -9.67 9.40 -2.51
N GLN A 943 -10.96 9.11 -2.43
CA GLN A 943 -11.48 7.80 -2.10
C GLN A 943 -11.02 6.74 -3.13
N GLN A 944 -11.15 7.01 -4.43
CA GLN A 944 -10.66 6.09 -5.46
C GLN A 944 -9.14 5.93 -5.42
N LEU A 945 -8.39 6.99 -5.15
CA LEU A 945 -6.93 6.96 -5.00
C LEU A 945 -6.51 6.15 -3.77
N LEU A 946 -7.17 6.32 -2.62
CA LEU A 946 -6.91 5.56 -1.40
C LEU A 946 -7.27 4.08 -1.59
N TYR A 947 -8.41 3.77 -2.22
CA TYR A 947 -8.80 2.38 -2.54
C TYR A 947 -7.90 1.73 -3.58
N SER A 948 -7.26 2.54 -4.43
CA SER A 948 -6.39 2.07 -5.50
C SER A 948 -4.91 2.25 -5.17
N THR A 949 -4.51 2.66 -3.97
CA THR A 949 -3.10 2.98 -3.70
C THR A 949 -2.20 1.77 -3.94
N ASP A 950 -2.55 0.61 -3.37
CA ASP A 950 -1.83 -0.65 -3.62
C ASP A 950 -1.81 -1.00 -5.13
N ARG A 951 -2.86 -0.64 -5.88
CA ARG A 951 -2.95 -0.86 -7.33
C ARG A 951 -2.15 0.16 -8.14
N LEU A 952 -2.02 1.39 -7.66
CA LEU A 952 -1.26 2.49 -8.26
C LEU A 952 0.24 2.27 -8.08
N GLU A 953 0.69 1.80 -6.92
CA GLU A 953 2.10 1.41 -6.71
C GLU A 953 2.55 0.37 -7.74
N ILE A 954 1.65 -0.56 -8.09
CA ILE A 954 1.90 -1.59 -9.10
C ILE A 954 2.11 -0.99 -10.51
N THR A 955 1.50 0.15 -10.83
CA THR A 955 1.65 0.78 -12.16
C THR A 955 3.08 1.21 -12.47
N ALA A 956 3.86 1.53 -11.43
CA ALA A 956 5.28 1.86 -11.57
C ALA A 956 6.09 0.71 -12.20
N TYR A 957 5.60 -0.53 -12.09
CA TYR A 957 6.26 -1.72 -12.61
C TYR A 957 5.85 -2.12 -14.04
N ILE A 958 4.82 -1.48 -14.64
CA ILE A 958 4.33 -1.84 -15.99
C ILE A 958 5.47 -1.79 -17.02
N TYR A 959 6.30 -0.74 -16.98
CA TYR A 959 7.41 -0.58 -17.91
C TYR A 959 8.42 -1.74 -17.81
N ASN A 960 8.81 -2.11 -16.59
CA ASN A 960 9.75 -3.21 -16.35
C ASN A 960 9.14 -4.55 -16.77
N LEU A 961 7.87 -4.80 -16.45
CA LEU A 961 7.14 -6.01 -16.86
C LEU A 961 7.02 -6.12 -18.38
N CYS A 962 6.71 -5.03 -19.09
CA CYS A 962 6.66 -5.00 -20.54
C CYS A 962 8.02 -5.30 -21.17
N ARG A 963 9.09 -4.65 -20.70
CA ARG A 963 10.45 -4.92 -21.22
C ARG A 963 10.88 -6.35 -20.97
N PHE A 964 10.54 -6.89 -19.80
CA PHE A 964 10.86 -8.26 -19.45
C PHE A 964 10.10 -9.25 -20.33
N TYR A 965 8.79 -9.02 -20.53
CA TYR A 965 7.96 -9.78 -21.47
C TYR A 965 8.54 -9.75 -22.89
N PHE A 966 8.88 -8.57 -23.42
CA PHE A 966 9.43 -8.43 -24.77
C PHE A 966 10.78 -9.11 -24.92
N LEU A 967 11.67 -9.02 -23.93
CA LEU A 967 12.95 -9.73 -23.98
C LEU A 967 12.75 -11.24 -24.12
N LEU A 968 11.84 -11.81 -23.32
CA LEU A 968 11.56 -13.24 -23.36
C LEU A 968 10.86 -13.69 -24.66
N HIS A 969 9.89 -12.92 -25.14
CA HIS A 969 9.05 -13.27 -26.29
C HIS A 969 9.65 -12.91 -27.64
N HIS A 970 10.35 -11.78 -27.74
CA HIS A 970 10.90 -11.31 -29.00
C HIS A 970 12.33 -11.79 -29.19
N THR A 971 13.16 -11.64 -28.17
CA THR A 971 14.60 -11.90 -28.28
C THR A 971 14.95 -13.36 -27.97
N TYR A 972 14.35 -13.94 -26.93
CA TYR A 972 14.73 -15.28 -26.47
C TYR A 972 13.81 -16.40 -26.98
N SER A 973 12.68 -16.09 -27.61
CA SER A 973 11.74 -17.11 -28.11
C SER A 973 12.38 -18.11 -29.08
N GLN A 974 13.30 -17.64 -29.93
CA GLN A 974 14.05 -18.48 -30.86
C GLN A 974 15.05 -19.43 -30.17
N MET A 975 15.39 -19.16 -28.91
CA MET A 975 16.35 -19.93 -28.11
C MET A 975 15.65 -20.99 -27.24
N ILE A 976 14.31 -21.00 -27.23
CA ILE A 976 13.47 -21.98 -26.55
C ILE A 976 13.17 -23.11 -27.55
N GLU A 977 13.89 -24.23 -27.43
CA GLU A 977 13.63 -25.42 -28.25
C GLU A 977 12.24 -26.01 -27.94
N ARG A 978 11.46 -26.33 -29.00
CA ARG A 978 10.14 -26.98 -28.88
C ARG A 978 10.27 -28.27 -28.04
N GLY A 979 9.63 -28.29 -26.87
CA GLY A 979 9.64 -29.43 -25.93
C GLY A 979 10.58 -29.30 -24.72
N LYS A 980 11.39 -28.23 -24.61
CA LYS A 980 12.26 -27.99 -23.43
C LYS A 980 11.86 -26.79 -22.57
N CYS A 981 10.73 -26.14 -22.88
CA CYS A 981 10.30 -24.91 -22.22
C CYS A 981 10.12 -25.06 -20.69
N GLU A 982 9.72 -26.24 -20.23
CA GLU A 982 9.54 -26.54 -18.80
C GLU A 982 10.86 -26.77 -18.04
N GLN A 983 11.96 -27.04 -18.74
CA GLN A 983 13.25 -27.41 -18.14
C GLN A 983 14.27 -26.27 -18.17
N ILE A 984 14.07 -25.28 -19.04
CA ILE A 984 15.00 -24.16 -19.21
C ILE A 984 14.66 -23.08 -18.19
N THR A 985 15.65 -22.67 -17.40
CA THR A 985 15.53 -21.57 -16.45
C THR A 985 15.86 -20.22 -17.11
N LEU A 986 15.44 -19.12 -16.50
CA LEU A 986 15.83 -17.75 -16.91
C LEU A 986 17.35 -17.59 -17.06
N LYS A 987 18.11 -18.11 -16.09
CA LYS A 987 19.57 -18.09 -16.09
C LYS A 987 20.17 -18.86 -17.24
N GLU A 988 19.66 -20.06 -17.51
CA GLU A 988 20.10 -20.85 -18.66
C GLU A 988 19.77 -20.17 -19.98
N LEU A 989 18.60 -19.54 -20.09
CA LEU A 989 18.19 -18.82 -21.29
C LEU A 989 19.10 -17.60 -21.55
N TYR A 990 19.48 -16.88 -20.50
CA TYR A 990 20.47 -15.79 -20.56
C TYR A 990 21.85 -16.30 -21.02
N GLU A 991 22.34 -17.41 -20.46
CA GLU A 991 23.64 -17.98 -20.87
C GLU A 991 23.61 -18.54 -22.30
N ARG A 992 22.47 -19.05 -22.77
CA ARG A 992 22.28 -19.42 -24.19
C ARG A 992 22.34 -18.21 -25.10
N ALA A 993 21.68 -17.11 -24.73
CA ALA A 993 21.72 -15.86 -25.49
C ALA A 993 23.15 -15.29 -25.59
N LYS A 994 23.87 -15.33 -24.47
CA LYS A 994 25.29 -14.97 -24.38
C LYS A 994 26.16 -15.85 -25.30
N GLY A 995 25.84 -17.14 -25.40
CA GLY A 995 26.48 -18.07 -26.34
C GLY A 995 26.17 -17.76 -27.81
N HIS A 996 24.92 -17.39 -28.11
CA HIS A 996 24.41 -17.16 -29.47
C HIS A 996 24.84 -15.79 -30.05
N LEU A 997 24.96 -14.75 -29.21
CA LEU A 997 25.31 -13.39 -29.63
C LEU A 997 26.82 -13.13 -29.73
N LYS A 998 27.66 -14.14 -29.45
CA LYS A 998 29.14 -14.06 -29.48
C LYS A 998 29.75 -13.75 -30.86
N THR A 999 28.94 -13.66 -31.92
CA THR A 999 29.37 -13.46 -33.32
C THR A 999 29.42 -12.01 -33.76
N SER A 1000 29.06 -11.03 -32.92
CA SER A 1000 29.12 -9.59 -33.23
C SER A 1000 30.18 -8.84 -32.41
N ASN A 1001 30.46 -7.59 -32.81
CA ASN A 1001 31.54 -6.74 -32.30
C ASN A 1001 31.62 -6.71 -30.74
N LYS A 1002 32.77 -7.12 -30.17
CA LYS A 1002 32.94 -7.46 -28.73
C LYS A 1002 32.43 -6.41 -27.75
N ARG A 1003 32.59 -5.12 -28.07
CA ARG A 1003 32.16 -3.98 -27.23
C ARG A 1003 30.65 -3.75 -27.25
N HIS A 1004 30.01 -4.01 -28.38
CA HIS A 1004 28.56 -3.89 -28.54
C HIS A 1004 27.85 -5.03 -27.81
N TYR A 1005 28.43 -6.23 -27.90
CA TYR A 1005 27.99 -7.44 -27.21
C TYR A 1005 28.02 -7.32 -25.67
N GLU A 1006 29.09 -6.80 -25.09
CA GLU A 1006 29.19 -6.64 -23.62
C GLU A 1006 28.13 -5.68 -23.07
N ASN A 1007 27.85 -4.60 -23.81
CA ASN A 1007 26.80 -3.63 -23.44
C ASN A 1007 25.40 -4.23 -23.58
N GLU A 1008 25.13 -4.97 -24.66
CA GLU A 1008 23.84 -5.60 -24.92
C GLU A 1008 23.51 -6.67 -23.87
N MET A 1009 24.48 -7.53 -23.52
CA MET A 1009 24.29 -8.54 -22.48
C MET A 1009 24.10 -7.94 -21.08
N LYS A 1010 24.72 -6.78 -20.81
CA LYS A 1010 24.49 -6.02 -19.58
C LYS A 1010 23.07 -5.46 -19.53
N ILE A 1011 22.56 -4.95 -20.65
CA ILE A 1011 21.17 -4.47 -20.78
C ILE A 1011 20.18 -5.62 -20.57
N HIS A 1012 20.42 -6.78 -21.17
CA HIS A 1012 19.56 -7.96 -20.99
C HIS A 1012 19.48 -8.38 -19.53
N TRP A 1013 20.62 -8.42 -18.83
CA TRP A 1013 20.65 -8.77 -17.41
C TRP A 1013 19.87 -7.78 -16.55
N GLN A 1014 20.04 -6.47 -16.79
CA GLN A 1014 19.29 -5.43 -16.09
C GLN A 1014 17.78 -5.53 -16.32
N ILE A 1015 17.34 -5.92 -17.52
CA ILE A 1015 15.92 -6.16 -17.81
C ILE A 1015 15.40 -7.36 -17.00
N ILE A 1016 16.19 -8.43 -16.90
CA ILE A 1016 15.83 -9.63 -16.13
C ILE A 1016 15.73 -9.30 -14.63
N GLU A 1017 16.73 -8.64 -14.04
CA GLU A 1017 16.74 -8.25 -12.64
C GLU A 1017 15.54 -7.35 -12.29
N LYS A 1018 15.33 -6.28 -13.06
CA LYS A 1018 14.19 -5.36 -12.85
C LYS A 1018 12.84 -6.04 -13.11
N GLY A 1019 12.81 -7.04 -13.99
CA GLY A 1019 11.63 -7.85 -14.27
C GLY A 1019 11.26 -8.79 -13.12
N ILE A 1020 12.25 -9.47 -12.54
CA ILE A 1020 12.10 -10.30 -11.33
C ILE A 1020 11.63 -9.45 -10.15
N GLU A 1021 12.27 -8.31 -9.93
CA GLU A 1021 11.88 -7.35 -8.89
C GLU A 1021 10.42 -6.91 -9.05
N ALA A 1022 10.01 -6.55 -10.28
CA ALA A 1022 8.65 -6.12 -10.57
C ALA A 1022 7.60 -7.22 -10.29
N VAL A 1023 7.84 -8.46 -10.71
CA VAL A 1023 6.92 -9.58 -10.47
C VAL A 1023 6.83 -9.89 -8.96
N ASN A 1024 7.95 -9.86 -8.25
CA ASN A 1024 7.99 -10.15 -6.81
C ASN A 1024 7.40 -9.01 -5.97
N ALA A 1025 7.55 -7.76 -6.40
CA ALA A 1025 6.88 -6.61 -5.79
C ALA A 1025 5.37 -6.74 -5.93
N TYR A 1026 4.88 -7.09 -7.13
CA TYR A 1026 3.46 -7.40 -7.33
C TYR A 1026 3.00 -8.54 -6.40
N HIS A 1027 3.75 -9.65 -6.35
CA HIS A 1027 3.43 -10.79 -5.48
C HIS A 1027 3.28 -10.32 -4.02
N LYS A 1028 4.23 -9.55 -3.51
CA LYS A 1028 4.20 -9.03 -2.13
C LYS A 1028 2.98 -8.15 -1.86
N SER A 1029 2.60 -7.30 -2.81
CA SER A 1029 1.46 -6.38 -2.66
C SER A 1029 0.10 -7.08 -2.69
N THR A 1030 0.02 -8.21 -3.39
CA THR A 1030 -1.23 -8.92 -3.63
C THR A 1030 -1.35 -10.23 -2.87
N ASP A 1031 -0.32 -10.62 -2.10
CA ASP A 1031 -0.19 -11.95 -1.49
C ASP A 1031 -0.16 -13.09 -2.53
N GLY A 1032 0.47 -12.83 -3.68
CA GLY A 1032 0.62 -13.79 -4.77
C GLY A 1032 -0.63 -13.97 -5.64
N TYR A 1033 -1.62 -13.08 -5.56
CA TYR A 1033 -2.85 -13.15 -6.37
C TYR A 1033 -2.86 -12.11 -7.50
N ILE A 1034 -3.15 -12.52 -8.72
CA ILE A 1034 -3.37 -11.62 -9.87
C ILE A 1034 -4.61 -10.75 -9.70
N ARG A 1035 -5.58 -11.20 -8.91
CA ARG A 1035 -6.72 -10.39 -8.48
C ARG A 1035 -6.84 -10.53 -6.96
N PRO A 1036 -6.68 -9.45 -6.18
CA PRO A 1036 -6.89 -9.49 -4.73
C PRO A 1036 -8.28 -10.03 -4.42
N GLY A 1037 -8.35 -11.11 -3.64
CA GLY A 1037 -9.61 -11.79 -3.32
C GLY A 1037 -10.15 -12.69 -4.44
N ALA A 1038 -9.32 -13.22 -5.34
CA ALA A 1038 -9.75 -14.25 -6.28
C ALA A 1038 -9.26 -15.64 -5.88
N CYS A 1039 -10.08 -16.63 -6.21
CA CYS A 1039 -10.03 -17.97 -5.63
C CYS A 1039 -9.68 -19.07 -6.64
N ASN A 1040 -9.19 -18.68 -7.83
CA ASN A 1040 -8.74 -19.62 -8.85
C ASN A 1040 -7.24 -19.87 -8.75
N GLU A 1041 -6.83 -21.13 -8.86
CA GLU A 1041 -5.43 -21.56 -8.98
C GLU A 1041 -4.73 -20.86 -10.17
N THR A 1042 -5.47 -20.63 -11.27
CA THR A 1042 -4.99 -19.83 -12.42
C THR A 1042 -4.94 -18.32 -12.15
N GLN A 1043 -5.08 -17.89 -10.89
CA GLN A 1043 -4.89 -16.50 -10.45
C GLN A 1043 -3.91 -16.36 -9.29
N ARG A 1044 -3.37 -17.46 -8.74
CA ARG A 1044 -2.20 -17.39 -7.86
C ARG A 1044 -0.90 -17.53 -8.66
N PHE A 1045 0.18 -17.01 -8.10
CA PHE A 1045 1.51 -17.19 -8.63
C PHE A 1045 2.58 -17.06 -7.56
N PHE A 1046 3.77 -17.62 -7.83
CA PHE A 1046 4.90 -17.61 -6.91
C PHE A 1046 5.89 -16.49 -7.21
N GLN A 1047 6.68 -16.14 -6.20
CA GLN A 1047 7.87 -15.32 -6.45
C GLN A 1047 8.77 -16.02 -7.48
N ILE A 1048 9.33 -15.23 -8.37
CA ILE A 1048 10.23 -15.68 -9.42
C ILE A 1048 11.67 -15.32 -9.05
N ALA A 1049 12.61 -16.07 -9.59
CA ALA A 1049 14.04 -15.92 -9.41
C ALA A 1049 14.78 -16.37 -10.69
N GLU A 1050 16.10 -16.25 -10.72
CA GLU A 1050 16.91 -16.60 -11.89
C GLU A 1050 16.76 -18.07 -12.33
N ASP A 1051 16.45 -18.95 -11.38
CA ASP A 1051 16.23 -20.38 -11.57
C ASP A 1051 14.77 -20.74 -11.93
N THR A 1052 13.88 -19.74 -12.05
CA THR A 1052 12.48 -19.98 -12.43
C THR A 1052 12.40 -20.54 -13.86
N PRO A 1053 11.61 -21.61 -14.09
CA PRO A 1053 11.36 -22.16 -15.41
C PRO A 1053 10.70 -21.14 -16.35
N VAL A 1054 11.17 -21.08 -17.60
CA VAL A 1054 10.70 -20.12 -18.61
C VAL A 1054 9.25 -20.38 -19.02
N SER A 1055 8.77 -21.62 -18.90
CA SER A 1055 7.34 -21.98 -19.08
C SER A 1055 6.39 -21.22 -18.17
N TYR A 1056 6.88 -20.71 -17.03
CA TYR A 1056 6.11 -19.90 -16.08
C TYR A 1056 6.04 -18.40 -16.47
N LEU A 1057 6.79 -18.00 -17.50
CA LEU A 1057 7.01 -16.60 -17.87
C LEU A 1057 6.64 -16.31 -19.33
N VAL A 1058 6.53 -17.34 -20.15
CA VAL A 1058 6.35 -17.24 -21.61
C VAL A 1058 5.10 -18.01 -22.04
N THR A 1059 4.35 -17.40 -22.96
CA THR A 1059 3.16 -18.00 -23.57
C THR A 1059 3.59 -19.07 -24.57
N THR A 1060 3.06 -20.29 -24.44
CA THR A 1060 3.30 -21.38 -25.40
C THR A 1060 2.01 -21.74 -26.12
N GLU A 1061 2.09 -22.38 -27.30
CA GLU A 1061 0.92 -22.75 -28.13
C GLU A 1061 -0.16 -23.57 -27.39
N ASN A 1062 0.16 -24.17 -26.24
CA ASN A 1062 -0.75 -25.01 -25.45
C ASN A 1062 -1.05 -24.46 -24.02
N TYR A 1063 -0.42 -23.37 -23.57
CA TYR A 1063 -0.58 -22.85 -22.20
C TYR A 1063 -0.51 -21.32 -22.15
N ASP A 1064 -1.65 -20.66 -22.36
CA ASP A 1064 -1.82 -19.21 -22.13
C ASP A 1064 -1.88 -18.87 -20.61
N GLU A 1065 -2.27 -19.84 -19.78
CA GLU A 1065 -2.48 -19.67 -18.33
C GLU A 1065 -1.17 -19.64 -17.52
N GLY A 1066 -0.07 -20.16 -18.08
CA GLY A 1066 1.25 -20.21 -17.42
C GLY A 1066 2.00 -18.88 -17.43
N ASN A 1067 1.67 -17.94 -18.32
CA ASN A 1067 2.44 -16.70 -18.47
C ASN A 1067 2.07 -15.67 -17.41
N ILE A 1068 2.83 -15.65 -16.32
CA ILE A 1068 2.53 -14.78 -15.20
C ILE A 1068 2.68 -13.29 -15.54
N ILE A 1069 3.69 -12.94 -16.35
CA ILE A 1069 3.98 -11.54 -16.69
C ILE A 1069 2.80 -10.94 -17.47
N MET A 1070 2.26 -11.68 -18.44
CA MET A 1070 1.10 -11.25 -19.22
C MET A 1070 -0.18 -11.20 -18.39
N ARG A 1071 -0.37 -12.15 -17.45
CA ARG A 1071 -1.54 -12.13 -16.56
C ARG A 1071 -1.50 -10.93 -15.61
N ILE A 1072 -0.33 -10.57 -15.07
CA ILE A 1072 -0.12 -9.35 -14.30
C ILE A 1072 -0.40 -8.12 -15.18
N LEU A 1073 0.21 -8.01 -16.36
CA LEU A 1073 0.01 -6.88 -17.28
C LEU A 1073 -1.47 -6.71 -17.66
N ARG A 1074 -2.19 -7.79 -18.01
CA ARG A 1074 -3.62 -7.75 -18.31
C ARG A 1074 -4.43 -7.23 -17.13
N TYR A 1075 -4.14 -7.68 -15.91
CA TYR A 1075 -4.85 -7.18 -14.73
C TYR A 1075 -4.56 -5.70 -14.48
N VAL A 1076 -3.29 -5.31 -14.50
CA VAL A 1076 -2.90 -3.93 -14.22
C VAL A 1076 -3.49 -2.99 -15.28
N ILE A 1077 -3.50 -3.37 -16.55
CA ILE A 1077 -4.08 -2.57 -17.64
C ILE A 1077 -5.61 -2.51 -17.55
N HIS A 1078 -6.30 -3.58 -17.12
CA HIS A 1078 -7.77 -3.60 -16.97
C HIS A 1078 -8.29 -2.96 -15.67
N ALA A 1079 -7.43 -2.78 -14.66
CA ALA A 1079 -7.82 -2.20 -13.38
C ALA A 1079 -7.92 -0.65 -13.42
N PHE A 1080 -7.42 -0.03 -14.48
CA PHE A 1080 -7.57 1.38 -14.85
C PHE A 1080 -8.46 1.49 -16.07
#